data_AF-A0AA96ZB19-F1
#
_entry.id   AF-A0AA96ZB19-F1
#
_cell.length_a   1.000
_cell.length_b   1.000
_cell.length_c   1.000
_cell.angle_alpha   90.00
_cell.angle_beta   90.00
_cell.angle_gamma   90.00
#
_symmetry.space_group_name_H-M   'P 1'
#
loop_
_entity.id
_entity.type
_entity.pdbx_description
1 polymer ?
#
loop_
_entity_poly.entity_id
_entity_poly.type
_entity_poly.pdbx_seq_one_letter_code
_entity_poly.pdbx_strand_id
1 'polypeptide(L)'
;MSTVLDTPDLHSKPRFLQAPEQARHLVRLCRLALAGAGGLWLLALLVELFSPDAHWVPLLRVNAAALLLLAAAGHSAWFIVKWRVEAQGQQPLRLAFWRNTGQMQDEDQPLSAFDRWLARTGDALARCSRSIGHDVLWLSGWSVLALALVMGSWRFDLPAPAAATQASWVAVGVLLALALALLIVERHLASASEADWPEAVALATVVRVVILVQVLSILCLFFADGARLWPARLAVLIGILPGLLAVEFLVRALVAAFRPQRAEQEPALVARSLMGGMLQWPPRPLAALQGELQQRFGIDLQQVWAFGFMRRALLPVAALVALVGWLLSGVVQVPLEGRGIYERFGKPVQVYPPGLHVGLPWPFGRVLAVENGVIHELATSGREMLADPMAGAEGEAPMSANRLWDATHASDNAQVIAGSDDDRQSFQIVNMDVRFIYRIGLDDASALAATYHSAEVAQLVRSLANRVLLHDFANRTLDGVLGSEREALSRDIGKAVQADLDRLDSGVQILATSVEAIHPPAGAANAYHGVQAAQITAQALIARDRGQAAEQTGQARQNAALLVDQAAGSAHEALAKAQAAELGFNAERSAWRQAGAAFVLEQYLARLREGLSNSKALIIDHRISAGQAPTLDLRTFAAPVDPATSKHNQERTP
;
A
#
# COMPACT_ATOMS: atom_id res chain seq x y z
N MET A 1 25.93 23.62 59.36
CA MET A 1 26.85 24.40 60.22
C MET A 1 27.87 25.05 59.32
N SER A 2 27.76 26.36 59.10
CA SER A 2 28.67 27.19 58.32
C SER A 2 29.81 27.65 59.23
N THR A 3 30.95 26.97 59.19
CA THR A 3 32.18 27.46 59.84
C THR A 3 32.81 28.50 58.92
N VAL A 4 32.72 29.77 59.31
CA VAL A 4 33.63 30.81 58.83
C VAL A 4 35.03 30.35 59.21
N LEU A 5 35.93 30.24 58.23
CA LEU A 5 37.26 29.66 58.43
C LEU A 5 38.19 30.72 59.02
N ASP A 6 38.45 30.64 60.32
CA ASP A 6 39.59 31.34 60.94
C ASP A 6 40.90 30.74 60.42
N THR A 7 41.79 31.61 59.93
CA THR A 7 43.04 31.25 59.25
C THR A 7 44.03 30.33 60.00
N PRO A 8 44.14 30.30 61.35
CA PRO A 8 45.09 29.42 62.03
C PRO A 8 44.70 27.93 62.05
N ASP A 9 43.46 27.56 61.73
CA ASP A 9 42.96 26.15 61.81
C ASP A 9 42.90 25.43 60.45
N LEU A 10 43.39 26.07 59.37
CA LEU A 10 43.44 25.45 58.04
C LEU A 10 44.61 24.47 57.87
N HIS A 11 45.72 24.72 58.56
CA HIS A 11 46.92 23.87 58.51
C HIS A 11 46.82 22.59 59.35
N SER A 12 45.85 22.50 60.27
CA SER A 12 45.63 21.33 61.14
C SER A 12 44.83 20.21 60.47
N LYS A 13 44.08 20.52 59.41
CA LYS A 13 43.16 19.58 58.75
C LYS A 13 43.88 18.70 57.72
N PRO A 14 43.72 17.36 57.77
CA PRO A 14 44.48 16.44 56.92
C PRO A 14 44.24 16.64 55.42
N ARG A 15 43.00 16.96 54.99
CA ARG A 15 42.67 17.32 53.60
C ARG A 15 43.41 18.53 53.04
N PHE A 16 43.86 19.45 53.89
CA PHE A 16 44.62 20.63 53.49
C PHE A 16 46.12 20.29 53.43
N LEU A 17 46.64 19.45 54.32
CA LEU A 17 48.04 18.99 54.30
C LEU A 17 48.36 18.14 53.06
N GLN A 18 47.42 17.28 52.65
CA GLN A 18 47.60 16.37 51.50
C GLN A 18 47.23 17.01 50.15
N ALA A 19 46.68 18.22 50.13
CA ALA A 19 46.20 18.88 48.91
C ALA A 19 47.26 18.99 47.78
N PRO A 20 48.55 19.28 48.06
CA PRO A 20 49.57 19.34 47.00
C PRO A 20 49.86 17.98 46.34
N GLU A 21 49.75 16.88 47.10
CA GLU A 21 49.91 15.52 46.57
C GLU A 21 48.68 15.11 45.76
N GLN A 22 47.49 15.36 46.30
CA GLN A 22 46.22 15.12 45.61
C GLN A 22 46.17 15.88 44.28
N ALA A 23 46.64 17.13 44.23
CA ALA A 23 46.72 17.92 43.01
C ALA A 23 47.61 17.24 41.95
N ARG A 24 48.76 16.69 42.35
CA ARG A 24 49.66 15.95 41.43
C ARG A 24 48.99 14.71 40.86
N HIS A 25 48.29 13.93 41.70
CA HIS A 25 47.58 12.73 41.26
C HIS A 25 46.44 13.07 40.29
N LEU A 26 45.63 14.08 40.60
CA LEU A 26 44.54 14.53 39.74
C LEU A 26 45.05 15.09 38.41
N VAL A 27 46.12 15.87 38.42
CA VAL A 27 46.74 16.38 37.18
C VAL A 27 47.20 15.24 36.29
N ARG A 28 47.85 14.22 36.85
CA ARG A 28 48.29 13.03 36.09
C ARG A 28 47.09 12.26 35.54
N LEU A 29 46.07 12.01 36.36
CA LEU A 29 44.86 11.30 35.95
C LEU A 29 44.14 12.04 34.81
N CYS A 30 43.93 13.35 34.93
CA CYS A 30 43.31 14.15 33.88
C CYS A 30 44.11 14.13 32.58
N ARG A 31 45.44 14.28 32.64
CA ARG A 31 46.29 14.25 31.44
C ARG A 31 46.25 12.89 30.75
N LEU A 32 46.34 11.80 31.51
CA LEU A 32 46.27 10.45 30.97
C LEU A 32 44.89 10.15 30.37
N ALA A 33 43.82 10.55 31.05
CA ALA A 33 42.45 10.38 30.57
C ALA A 33 42.18 11.20 29.30
N LEU A 34 42.63 12.46 29.23
CA LEU A 34 42.51 13.30 28.04
C LEU A 34 43.36 12.78 26.87
N ALA A 35 44.59 12.35 27.13
CA ALA A 35 45.45 11.76 26.11
C ALA A 35 44.85 10.47 25.54
N GLY A 36 44.31 9.61 26.41
CA GLY A 36 43.60 8.39 26.01
C GLY A 36 42.32 8.69 25.22
N ALA A 37 41.49 9.62 25.69
CA ALA A 37 40.27 10.03 24.98
C ALA A 37 40.58 10.62 23.60
N GLY A 38 41.58 11.51 23.51
CA GLY A 38 42.01 12.12 22.25
C GLY A 38 42.60 11.09 21.28
N GLY A 39 43.41 10.15 21.77
CA GLY A 39 43.97 9.07 20.96
C GLY A 39 42.90 8.13 20.40
N LEU A 40 41.94 7.71 21.23
CA LEU A 40 40.81 6.88 20.78
C LEU A 40 39.89 7.61 19.80
N TRP A 41 39.66 8.91 20.01
CA TRP A 41 38.87 9.72 19.08
C TRP A 41 39.56 9.87 17.72
N LEU A 42 40.87 10.16 17.69
CA LEU A 42 41.66 10.20 16.47
C LEU A 42 41.64 8.87 15.72
N LEU A 43 41.78 7.75 16.46
CA LEU A 43 41.71 6.41 15.88
C LEU A 43 40.31 6.12 15.33
N ALA A 44 39.25 6.56 16.02
CA ALA A 44 37.87 6.45 15.52
C ALA A 44 37.65 7.21 14.22
N LEU A 45 38.17 8.44 14.10
CA LEU A 45 38.10 9.23 12.87
C LEU A 45 38.85 8.56 11.71
N LEU A 46 40.03 8.01 11.99
CA LEU A 46 40.80 7.28 10.97
C LEU A 46 40.03 6.05 10.50
N VAL A 47 39.49 5.25 11.42
CA VAL A 47 38.70 4.05 11.05
C VAL A 47 37.46 4.43 10.26
N GLU A 48 36.72 5.46 10.68
CA GLU A 48 35.51 5.93 10.01
C GLU A 48 35.80 6.43 8.58
N LEU A 49 36.95 7.06 8.36
CA LEU A 49 37.36 7.53 7.02
C LEU A 49 37.55 6.39 6.02
N PHE A 50 38.02 5.22 6.47
CA PHE A 50 38.27 4.06 5.60
C PHE A 50 37.16 3.01 5.63
N SER A 51 36.42 2.90 6.73
CA SER A 51 35.38 1.88 6.95
C SER A 51 34.29 2.42 7.89
N PRO A 52 33.34 3.22 7.36
CA PRO A 52 32.31 3.87 8.17
C PRO A 52 31.33 2.89 8.83
N ASP A 53 31.20 1.68 8.29
CA ASP A 53 30.31 0.64 8.82
C ASP A 53 31.04 -0.36 9.74
N ALA A 54 32.30 -0.07 10.12
CA ALA A 54 33.05 -0.89 11.04
C ALA A 54 32.53 -0.74 12.49
N HIS A 55 32.29 -1.88 13.16
CA HIS A 55 31.94 -1.94 14.59
C HIS A 55 32.98 -1.29 15.53
N TRP A 56 34.19 -1.01 15.04
CA TRP A 56 35.25 -0.31 15.74
C TRP A 56 34.90 1.15 16.06
N VAL A 57 34.20 1.84 15.15
CA VAL A 57 33.85 3.26 15.31
C VAL A 57 33.04 3.52 16.59
N PRO A 58 31.92 2.82 16.86
CA PRO A 58 31.17 3.03 18.09
C PRO A 58 31.98 2.64 19.34
N LEU A 59 32.74 1.55 19.32
CA LEU A 59 33.56 1.14 20.47
C LEU A 59 34.61 2.19 20.86
N LEU A 60 35.33 2.76 19.89
CA LEU A 60 36.36 3.76 20.14
C LEU A 60 35.76 5.07 20.64
N ARG A 61 34.65 5.54 20.04
CA ARG A 61 33.94 6.76 20.48
C ARG A 61 33.38 6.63 21.89
N VAL A 62 32.77 5.49 22.23
CA VAL A 62 32.19 5.25 23.55
C VAL A 62 33.27 5.17 24.63
N ASN A 63 34.41 4.51 24.37
CA ASN A 63 35.54 4.49 25.30
C ASN A 63 36.21 5.88 25.43
N ALA A 64 36.32 6.63 24.33
CA ALA A 64 36.79 8.01 24.35
C ALA A 64 35.88 8.91 25.21
N ALA A 65 34.56 8.79 25.04
CA ALA A 65 33.58 9.53 25.84
C ALA A 65 33.69 9.21 27.33
N ALA A 66 33.84 7.94 27.70
CA ALA A 66 34.01 7.52 29.09
C ALA A 66 35.28 8.09 29.73
N LEU A 67 36.43 8.04 29.04
CA LEU A 67 37.68 8.64 29.50
C LEU A 67 37.60 10.17 29.61
N LEU A 68 36.89 10.80 28.68
CA LEU A 68 36.69 12.25 28.69
C LEU A 68 35.82 12.71 29.87
N LEU A 69 34.81 11.94 30.25
CA LEU A 69 34.02 12.18 31.47
C LEU A 69 34.83 11.95 32.74
N LEU A 70 35.75 10.97 32.75
CA LEU A 70 36.71 10.79 33.85
C LEU A 70 37.66 12.00 33.98
N ALA A 71 38.13 12.54 32.85
CA ALA A 71 38.91 13.78 32.84
C ALA A 71 38.08 14.97 33.35
N ALA A 72 36.81 15.07 32.97
CA ALA A 72 35.91 16.12 33.43
C ALA A 72 35.69 16.06 34.95
N ALA A 73 35.46 14.86 35.49
CA ALA A 73 35.32 14.66 36.94
C ALA A 73 36.62 14.97 37.69
N GLY A 74 37.76 14.51 37.16
CA GLY A 74 39.08 14.83 37.71
C GLY A 74 39.41 16.32 37.67
N HIS A 75 38.98 17.04 36.61
CA HIS A 75 39.15 18.48 36.49
C HIS A 75 38.34 19.24 37.54
N SER A 76 37.08 18.82 37.78
CA SER A 76 36.24 19.40 38.83
C SER A 76 36.81 19.14 40.23
N ALA A 77 37.31 17.94 40.50
CA ALA A 77 38.01 17.64 41.75
C ALA A 77 39.30 18.46 41.92
N TRP A 78 40.07 18.64 40.83
CA TRP A 78 41.29 19.46 40.87
C TRP A 78 41.00 20.92 41.17
N PHE A 79 39.87 21.47 40.72
CA PHE A 79 39.50 22.86 41.02
C PHE A 79 39.33 23.10 42.53
N ILE A 80 38.77 22.13 43.25
CA ILE A 80 38.63 22.20 44.72
C ILE A 80 39.99 22.10 45.39
N VAL A 81 40.83 21.15 44.96
CA VAL A 81 42.17 20.97 45.53
C VAL A 81 43.05 22.19 45.24
N LYS A 82 42.94 22.79 44.06
CA LYS A 82 43.58 24.07 43.72
C LYS A 82 43.17 25.16 44.71
N TRP A 83 41.87 25.30 44.98
CA TRP A 83 41.36 26.26 45.95
C TRP A 83 41.94 26.00 47.35
N ARG A 84 42.05 24.73 47.79
CA ARG A 84 42.68 24.37 49.08
C ARG A 84 44.14 24.78 49.16
N VAL A 85 44.91 24.58 48.08
CA VAL A 85 46.33 24.96 48.00
C VAL A 85 46.49 26.49 47.99
N GLU A 86 45.63 27.20 47.26
CA GLU A 86 45.61 28.67 47.24
C GLU A 86 45.21 29.26 48.60
N ALA A 87 44.27 28.65 49.32
CA ALA A 87 43.86 29.04 50.67
C ALA A 87 44.98 28.90 51.71
N GLN A 88 45.99 28.05 51.46
CA GLN A 88 47.20 27.91 52.28
C GLN A 88 48.34 28.86 51.87
N GLY A 89 48.12 29.74 50.88
CA GLY A 89 49.15 30.62 50.34
C GLY A 89 50.24 29.92 49.50
N GLN A 90 50.01 28.65 49.12
CA GLN A 90 50.93 27.89 48.28
C GLN A 90 50.57 28.03 46.80
N GLN A 91 51.56 27.91 45.91
CA GLN A 91 51.29 27.95 44.47
C GLN A 91 50.75 26.60 43.97
N PRO A 92 49.55 26.56 43.36
CA PRO A 92 48.96 25.32 42.88
C PRO A 92 49.64 24.81 41.60
N LEU A 93 49.79 23.48 41.51
CA LEU A 93 50.17 22.80 40.28
C LEU A 93 49.08 22.99 39.21
N ARG A 94 49.44 23.59 38.08
CA ARG A 94 48.51 23.95 37.01
C ARG A 94 48.21 22.76 36.07
N LEU A 95 46.93 22.50 35.84
CA LEU A 95 46.43 21.75 34.67
C LEU A 95 46.63 22.64 33.43
N ALA A 96 47.74 22.47 32.70
CA ALA A 96 48.14 23.38 31.63
C ALA A 96 47.32 23.20 30.33
N PHE A 97 46.79 24.31 29.80
CA PHE A 97 46.56 24.56 28.37
C PHE A 97 46.77 26.06 28.05
N TRP A 98 46.53 26.95 29.02
CA TRP A 98 46.88 28.37 28.93
C TRP A 98 48.12 28.66 29.78
N ARG A 99 49.25 28.94 29.12
CA ARG A 99 50.35 29.69 29.74
C ARG A 99 49.78 31.06 30.08
N ASN A 100 49.89 31.51 31.32
CA ASN A 100 49.73 32.93 31.62
C ASN A 100 50.78 33.65 30.77
N THR A 101 50.37 34.31 29.70
CA THR A 101 50.98 35.56 29.25
C THR A 101 50.70 36.60 30.34
N GLY A 102 51.36 36.42 31.48
CA GLY A 102 51.20 37.24 32.67
C GLY A 102 52.51 37.93 32.97
N GLN A 103 52.86 38.89 32.12
CA GLN A 103 53.56 40.14 32.41
C GLN A 103 53.88 40.78 31.05
N MET A 104 52.86 41.29 30.36
CA MET A 104 53.10 42.52 29.61
C MET A 104 52.85 43.63 30.62
N GLN A 105 53.92 44.33 30.98
CA GLN A 105 53.81 45.64 31.59
C GLN A 105 52.91 46.46 30.66
N ASP A 106 51.79 46.95 31.18
CA ASP A 106 50.98 47.97 30.50
C ASP A 106 51.89 49.18 30.30
N GLU A 107 52.48 49.29 29.11
CA GLU A 107 52.85 50.58 28.56
C GLU A 107 51.60 51.18 27.93
N ASP A 108 51.17 52.33 28.45
CA ASP A 108 50.04 53.13 27.97
C ASP A 108 50.14 53.42 26.46
N GLN A 109 49.59 52.53 25.62
CA GLN A 109 49.30 52.81 24.21
C GLN A 109 47.79 52.99 24.02
N PRO A 110 47.35 54.00 23.25
CA PRO A 110 45.92 54.22 23.00
C PRO A 110 45.35 53.09 22.14
N LEU A 111 44.64 52.16 22.78
CA LEU A 111 43.96 51.03 22.14
C LEU A 111 42.95 51.48 21.06
N SER A 112 42.93 50.78 19.91
CA SER A 112 42.00 51.04 18.80
C SER A 112 40.53 50.80 19.19
N ALA A 113 39.58 51.27 18.39
CA ALA A 113 38.14 51.02 18.63
C ALA A 113 37.80 49.52 18.62
N PHE A 114 38.46 48.74 17.75
CA PHE A 114 38.34 47.28 17.72
C PHE A 114 38.91 46.64 18.98
N ASP A 115 40.08 47.07 19.45
CA ASP A 115 40.71 46.54 20.67
C ASP A 115 39.88 46.87 21.92
N ARG A 116 39.26 48.05 21.97
CA ARG A 116 38.32 48.40 23.06
C ARG A 116 37.03 47.58 23.02
N TRP A 117 36.51 47.27 21.84
CA TRP A 117 35.37 46.37 21.71
C TRP A 117 35.77 44.95 22.15
N LEU A 118 36.91 44.45 21.69
CA LEU A 118 37.45 43.14 22.03
C LEU A 118 37.72 43.01 23.55
N ALA A 119 38.32 44.05 24.15
CA ALA A 119 38.54 44.13 25.59
C ALA A 119 37.22 44.19 26.37
N ARG A 120 36.22 44.98 25.94
CA ARG A 120 34.89 45.01 26.57
C ARG A 120 34.17 43.68 26.48
N THR A 121 34.23 43.00 25.32
CA THR A 121 33.66 41.66 25.15
C THR A 121 34.42 40.62 25.96
N GLY A 122 35.75 40.73 26.03
CA GLY A 122 36.62 39.88 26.85
C GLY A 122 36.33 40.05 28.33
N ASP A 123 36.16 41.29 28.81
CA ASP A 123 35.78 41.60 30.18
C ASP A 123 34.35 41.16 30.50
N ALA A 124 33.42 41.33 29.57
CA ALA A 124 32.05 40.82 29.72
C ALA A 124 32.02 39.28 29.81
N LEU A 125 32.78 38.60 28.96
CA LEU A 125 32.95 37.14 29.01
C LEU A 125 33.67 36.70 30.29
N ALA A 126 34.70 37.42 30.74
CA ALA A 126 35.44 37.13 31.96
C ALA A 126 34.63 37.41 33.24
N ARG A 127 33.69 38.37 33.21
CA ARG A 127 32.71 38.59 34.29
C ARG A 127 31.66 37.49 34.30
N CYS A 128 31.14 37.11 33.13
CA CYS A 128 30.19 36.01 32.99
C CYS A 128 30.81 34.66 33.44
N SER A 129 32.05 34.37 33.02
CA SER A 129 32.77 33.15 33.43
C SER A 129 33.06 33.10 34.92
N ARG A 130 33.37 34.25 35.55
CA ARG A 130 33.51 34.36 37.00
C ARG A 130 32.18 34.15 37.75
N SER A 131 31.05 34.58 37.17
CA SER A 131 29.73 34.40 37.79
C SER A 131 29.21 32.95 37.74
N ILE A 132 29.47 32.23 36.64
CA ILE A 132 29.06 30.83 36.45
C ILE A 132 30.04 29.86 37.14
N GLY A 133 31.31 30.26 37.28
CA GLY A 133 32.41 29.44 37.78
C GLY A 133 33.10 28.68 36.65
N HIS A 134 34.43 28.73 36.66
CA HIS A 134 35.26 28.10 35.63
C HIS A 134 35.14 26.57 35.61
N ASP A 135 34.86 25.94 36.75
CA ASP A 135 34.65 24.49 36.84
C ASP A 135 33.39 24.05 36.08
N VAL A 136 32.28 24.77 36.28
CA VAL A 136 30.98 24.47 35.65
C VAL A 136 31.08 24.52 34.12
N LEU A 137 31.77 25.53 33.58
CA LEU A 137 31.97 25.67 32.14
C LEU A 137 32.79 24.52 31.56
N TRP A 138 33.90 24.14 32.21
CA TRP A 138 34.72 23.02 31.75
C TRP A 138 34.00 21.67 31.87
N LEU A 139 33.31 21.41 32.99
CA LEU A 139 32.52 20.20 33.18
C LEU A 139 31.43 20.10 32.11
N SER A 140 30.73 21.20 31.83
CA SER A 140 29.72 21.23 30.76
C SER A 140 30.33 21.02 29.38
N GLY A 141 31.45 21.66 29.05
CA GLY A 141 32.12 21.53 27.76
C GLY A 141 32.60 20.10 27.47
N TRP A 142 33.25 19.46 28.45
CA TRP A 142 33.62 18.07 28.33
C TRP A 142 32.38 17.15 28.23
N SER A 143 31.34 17.40 29.02
CA SER A 143 30.13 16.57 28.98
C SER A 143 29.38 16.70 27.64
N VAL A 144 29.31 17.89 27.04
CA VAL A 144 28.76 18.08 25.68
C VAL A 144 29.59 17.33 24.65
N LEU A 145 30.93 17.41 24.73
CA LEU A 145 31.81 16.70 23.79
C LEU A 145 31.63 15.18 23.93
N ALA A 146 31.56 14.65 25.16
CA ALA A 146 31.26 13.24 25.41
C ALA A 146 29.89 12.84 24.83
N LEU A 147 28.86 13.67 25.00
CA LEU A 147 27.53 13.41 24.44
C LEU A 147 27.55 13.40 22.91
N ALA A 148 28.29 14.33 22.28
CA ALA A 148 28.44 14.37 20.83
C ALA A 148 29.12 13.09 20.29
N LEU A 149 30.12 12.56 21.00
CA LEU A 149 30.75 11.28 20.64
C LEU A 149 29.76 10.10 20.71
N VAL A 150 28.94 10.05 21.76
CA VAL A 150 27.92 9.01 21.94
C VAL A 150 26.84 9.12 20.87
N MET A 151 26.33 10.34 20.60
CA MET A 151 25.33 10.57 19.55
C MET A 151 25.87 10.20 18.17
N GLY A 152 27.12 10.54 17.86
CA GLY A 152 27.78 10.13 16.61
C GLY A 152 27.97 8.62 16.49
N SER A 153 27.90 7.86 17.58
CA SER A 153 27.98 6.39 17.57
C SER A 153 26.63 5.67 17.49
N TRP A 154 25.50 6.40 17.48
CA TRP A 154 24.16 5.84 17.63
C TRP A 154 23.56 5.32 16.31
N ARG A 155 24.11 4.21 15.78
CA ARG A 155 23.74 3.58 14.50
C ARG A 155 23.46 2.08 14.66
N PHE A 156 22.20 1.64 14.49
CA PHE A 156 21.79 0.23 14.63
C PHE A 156 21.81 -0.57 13.32
N ASP A 157 22.10 0.10 12.21
CA ASP A 157 22.22 -0.40 10.84
C ASP A 157 23.57 -1.07 10.55
N LEU A 158 24.41 -1.27 11.56
CA LEU A 158 25.74 -1.88 11.41
C LEU A 158 25.64 -3.37 11.01
N PRO A 159 26.47 -3.83 10.05
CA PRO A 159 26.53 -5.24 9.65
C PRO A 159 27.11 -6.11 10.76
N ALA A 160 27.01 -7.44 10.61
CA ALA A 160 27.65 -8.38 11.53
C ALA A 160 29.18 -8.09 11.59
N PRO A 161 29.76 -7.96 12.80
CA PRO A 161 31.16 -7.60 12.94
C PRO A 161 32.03 -8.72 12.38
N ALA A 162 33.01 -8.36 11.54
CA ALA A 162 33.98 -9.30 11.01
C ALA A 162 34.64 -10.13 12.13
N ALA A 163 34.99 -11.38 11.82
CA ALA A 163 35.60 -12.29 12.77
C ALA A 163 36.83 -11.67 13.47
N ALA A 164 37.00 -11.96 14.76
CA ALA A 164 38.05 -11.42 15.60
C ALA A 164 39.44 -11.55 14.95
N THR A 165 40.01 -10.41 14.56
CA THR A 165 41.33 -10.30 13.93
C THR A 165 42.43 -10.21 15.00
N GLN A 166 43.71 -10.28 14.59
CA GLN A 166 44.84 -9.98 15.48
C GLN A 166 44.70 -8.61 16.17
N ALA A 167 44.21 -7.59 15.45
CA ALA A 167 43.93 -6.27 16.02
C ALA A 167 42.85 -6.30 17.11
N SER A 168 41.86 -7.19 16.99
CA SER A 168 40.81 -7.39 18.01
C SER A 168 41.41 -7.91 19.32
N TRP A 169 42.29 -8.91 19.23
CA TRP A 169 42.97 -9.47 20.40
C TRP A 169 43.96 -8.50 21.05
N VAL A 170 44.68 -7.71 20.25
CA VAL A 170 45.54 -6.63 20.77
C VAL A 170 44.70 -5.58 21.51
N ALA A 171 43.57 -5.15 20.93
CA ALA A 171 42.67 -4.20 21.57
C ALA A 171 42.07 -4.77 22.87
N VAL A 172 41.68 -6.04 22.89
CA VAL A 172 41.24 -6.74 24.12
C VAL A 172 42.34 -6.71 25.18
N GLY A 173 43.59 -7.02 24.82
CA GLY A 173 44.73 -6.97 25.74
C GLY A 173 44.98 -5.57 26.31
N VAL A 174 44.92 -4.54 25.46
CA VAL A 174 45.08 -3.13 25.87
C VAL A 174 43.94 -2.68 26.78
N LEU A 175 42.69 -2.99 26.44
CA LEU A 175 41.52 -2.68 27.27
C LEU A 175 41.57 -3.40 28.61
N LEU A 176 42.02 -4.66 28.65
CA LEU A 176 42.15 -5.43 29.89
C LEU A 176 43.24 -4.84 30.80
N ALA A 177 44.39 -4.48 30.23
CA ALA A 177 45.48 -3.83 30.98
C ALA A 177 45.05 -2.45 31.52
N LEU A 178 44.33 -1.67 30.71
CA LEU A 178 43.78 -0.38 31.11
C LEU A 178 42.71 -0.53 32.21
N ALA A 179 41.83 -1.52 32.09
CA ALA A 179 40.80 -1.82 33.09
C ALA A 179 41.42 -2.23 34.42
N LEU A 180 42.49 -3.04 34.39
CA LEU A 180 43.25 -3.41 35.58
C LEU A 180 43.94 -2.20 36.23
N ALA A 181 44.56 -1.33 35.43
CA ALA A 181 45.18 -0.10 35.93
C ALA A 181 44.13 0.83 36.58
N LEU A 182 42.96 0.99 35.94
CA LEU A 182 41.84 1.75 36.50
C LEU A 182 41.26 1.09 37.74
N LEU A 183 41.23 -0.24 37.83
CA LEU A 183 40.80 -0.95 39.04
C LEU A 183 41.73 -0.68 40.23
N ILE A 184 43.04 -0.60 40.00
CA ILE A 184 44.02 -0.21 41.03
C ILE A 184 43.76 1.24 41.49
N VAL A 185 43.53 2.15 40.54
CA VAL A 185 43.19 3.56 40.84
C VAL A 185 41.87 3.65 41.61
N GLU A 186 40.85 2.90 41.20
CA GLU A 186 39.55 2.82 41.87
C GLU A 186 39.71 2.33 43.31
N ARG A 187 40.47 1.24 43.52
CA ARG A 187 40.69 0.67 44.84
C ARG A 187 41.42 1.63 45.76
N HIS A 188 42.41 2.35 45.23
CA HIS A 188 43.12 3.40 45.96
C HIS A 188 42.18 4.53 46.37
N LEU A 189 41.39 5.07 45.43
CA LEU A 189 40.42 6.14 45.69
C LEU A 189 39.32 5.70 46.67
N ALA A 190 38.83 4.46 46.58
CA ALA A 190 37.80 3.94 47.46
C ALA A 190 38.30 3.65 48.88
N SER A 191 39.62 3.49 49.07
CA SER A 191 40.25 3.27 50.38
C SER A 191 40.59 4.55 51.14
N ALA A 192 40.56 5.70 50.46
CA ALA A 192 40.85 6.99 51.09
C ALA A 192 39.74 7.41 52.07
N SER A 193 40.11 7.95 53.22
CA SER A 193 39.14 8.42 54.21
C SER A 193 38.49 9.74 53.74
N GLU A 194 37.20 9.95 54.06
CA GLU A 194 36.49 11.19 53.70
C GLU A 194 37.09 12.43 54.39
N ALA A 195 37.79 12.24 55.51
CA ALA A 195 38.50 13.32 56.21
C ALA A 195 39.78 13.76 55.48
N ASP A 196 40.45 12.83 54.80
CA ASP A 196 41.72 13.06 54.10
C ASP A 196 41.50 13.48 52.65
N TRP A 197 40.59 12.80 51.93
CA TRP A 197 40.29 13.10 50.53
C TRP A 197 38.78 12.99 50.21
N PRO A 198 38.02 14.08 50.43
CA PRO A 198 36.57 14.09 50.25
C PRO A 198 36.10 13.72 48.82
N GLU A 199 36.87 14.07 47.79
CA GLU A 199 36.52 13.83 46.38
C GLU A 199 36.79 12.39 45.93
N ALA A 200 37.61 11.62 46.66
CA ALA A 200 38.10 10.32 46.20
C ALA A 200 36.97 9.32 45.93
N VAL A 201 36.00 9.23 46.84
CA VAL A 201 34.85 8.32 46.70
C VAL A 201 34.01 8.67 45.47
N ALA A 202 33.78 9.96 45.20
CA ALA A 202 33.04 10.40 44.03
C ALA A 202 33.79 10.06 42.73
N LEU A 203 35.11 10.27 42.69
CA LEU A 203 35.93 9.89 41.55
C LEU A 203 35.95 8.37 41.31
N ALA A 204 36.01 7.57 42.38
CA ALA A 204 35.96 6.11 42.29
C ALA A 204 34.68 5.63 41.58
N THR A 205 33.53 6.28 41.84
CA THR A 205 32.27 5.94 41.14
C THR A 205 32.33 6.19 39.64
N VAL A 206 32.99 7.25 39.19
CA VAL A 206 33.18 7.55 37.76
C VAL A 206 34.16 6.56 37.14
N VAL A 207 35.25 6.21 37.84
CA VAL A 207 36.20 5.19 37.39
C VAL A 207 35.51 3.83 37.18
N ARG A 208 34.56 3.45 38.05
CA ARG A 208 33.77 2.21 37.87
C ARG A 208 32.95 2.21 36.58
N VAL A 209 32.35 3.35 36.20
CA VAL A 209 31.63 3.47 34.92
C VAL A 209 32.59 3.22 33.76
N VAL A 210 33.80 3.80 33.80
CA VAL A 210 34.83 3.60 32.77
C VAL A 210 35.27 2.14 32.70
N ILE A 211 35.50 1.49 33.84
CA ILE A 211 35.85 0.05 33.89
C ILE A 211 34.72 -0.79 33.29
N LEU A 212 33.47 -0.51 33.63
CA LEU A 212 32.32 -1.24 33.08
C LEU A 212 32.22 -1.08 31.56
N VAL A 213 32.41 0.13 31.04
CA VAL A 213 32.46 0.40 29.60
C VAL A 213 33.56 -0.43 28.92
N GLN A 214 34.74 -0.53 29.54
CA GLN A 214 35.84 -1.34 29.00
C GLN A 214 35.55 -2.84 29.04
N VAL A 215 34.98 -3.37 30.14
CA VAL A 215 34.62 -4.79 30.26
C VAL A 215 33.55 -5.17 29.24
N LEU A 216 32.53 -4.34 29.04
CA LEU A 216 31.52 -4.58 28.02
C LEU A 216 32.09 -4.44 26.60
N SER A 217 33.05 -3.54 26.39
CA SER A 217 33.76 -3.41 25.11
C SER A 217 34.60 -4.65 24.80
N ILE A 218 35.26 -5.23 25.80
CA ILE A 218 35.98 -6.51 25.69
C ILE A 218 35.01 -7.63 25.30
N LEU A 219 33.83 -7.67 25.92
CA LEU A 219 32.79 -8.66 25.59
C LEU A 219 32.35 -8.55 24.12
N CYS A 220 32.17 -7.33 23.60
CA CYS A 220 31.85 -7.11 22.18
C CYS A 220 32.93 -7.65 21.25
N LEU A 221 34.21 -7.36 21.55
CA LEU A 221 35.34 -7.77 20.72
C LEU A 221 35.59 -9.29 20.78
N PHE A 222 35.39 -9.90 21.95
CA PHE A 222 35.60 -11.35 22.14
C PHE A 222 34.59 -12.19 21.35
N PHE A 223 33.36 -11.71 21.19
CA PHE A 223 32.29 -12.43 20.50
C PHE A 223 32.03 -11.95 19.06
N ALA A 224 32.96 -11.19 18.47
CA ALA A 224 32.90 -10.82 17.06
C ALA A 224 33.24 -12.03 16.17
N ASP A 225 32.22 -12.73 15.66
CA ASP A 225 32.34 -13.99 14.92
C ASP A 225 31.89 -13.91 13.44
N GLY A 226 31.42 -12.76 12.96
CA GLY A 226 30.90 -12.59 11.59
C GLY A 226 29.46 -13.07 11.38
N ALA A 227 28.87 -13.79 12.33
CA ALA A 227 27.52 -14.35 12.20
C ALA A 227 26.48 -13.60 13.06
N ARG A 228 26.89 -13.15 14.25
CA ARG A 228 25.96 -12.58 15.24
C ARG A 228 25.91 -11.06 15.12
N LEU A 229 24.69 -10.50 15.07
CA LEU A 229 24.48 -9.04 15.05
C LEU A 229 24.59 -8.39 16.44
N TRP A 230 24.44 -9.16 17.52
CA TRP A 230 24.37 -8.59 18.86
C TRP A 230 25.65 -7.88 19.34
N PRO A 231 26.90 -8.26 18.99
CA PRO A 231 28.09 -7.55 19.47
C PRO A 231 28.18 -6.12 18.89
N ALA A 232 27.79 -5.93 17.63
CA ALA A 232 27.69 -4.61 17.02
C ALA A 232 26.61 -3.75 17.68
N ARG A 233 25.43 -4.34 17.97
CA ARG A 233 24.35 -3.64 18.70
C ARG A 233 24.76 -3.32 20.13
N LEU A 234 25.47 -4.22 20.81
CA LEU A 234 25.98 -3.99 22.15
C LEU A 234 27.00 -2.85 22.17
N ALA A 235 27.90 -2.77 21.18
CA ALA A 235 28.85 -1.66 21.05
C ALA A 235 28.17 -0.28 21.07
N VAL A 236 27.01 -0.15 20.43
CA VAL A 236 26.20 1.07 20.44
C VAL A 236 25.50 1.27 21.79
N LEU A 237 24.90 0.20 22.34
CA LEU A 237 24.17 0.25 23.61
C LEU A 237 25.06 0.58 24.81
N ILE A 238 26.34 0.20 24.80
CA ILE A 238 27.30 0.60 25.86
C ILE A 238 27.37 2.13 25.97
N GLY A 239 27.16 2.86 24.87
CA GLY A 239 27.12 4.32 24.83
C GLY A 239 26.07 4.95 25.76
N ILE A 240 25.03 4.21 26.17
CA ILE A 240 24.05 4.67 27.16
C ILE A 240 24.73 5.00 28.50
N LEU A 241 25.76 4.26 28.90
CA LEU A 241 26.46 4.48 30.18
C LEU A 241 27.16 5.85 30.25
N PRO A 242 28.11 6.19 29.35
CA PRO A 242 28.70 7.53 29.32
C PRO A 242 27.69 8.59 28.89
N GLY A 243 26.68 8.27 28.08
CA GLY A 243 25.62 9.21 27.71
C GLY A 243 24.80 9.69 28.92
N LEU A 244 24.32 8.76 29.76
CA LEU A 244 23.61 9.10 31.00
C LEU A 244 24.51 9.84 31.99
N LEU A 245 25.78 9.46 32.10
CA LEU A 245 26.76 10.15 32.94
C LEU A 245 27.01 11.59 32.46
N ALA A 246 27.12 11.81 31.14
CA ALA A 246 27.27 13.13 30.55
C ALA A 246 26.04 14.02 30.78
N VAL A 247 24.84 13.46 30.60
CA VAL A 247 23.58 14.16 30.91
C VAL A 247 23.51 14.52 32.39
N GLU A 248 23.88 13.60 33.28
CA GLU A 248 23.92 13.86 34.72
C GLU A 248 24.87 15.02 35.04
N PHE A 249 26.07 15.03 34.47
CA PHE A 249 27.05 16.11 34.67
C PHE A 249 26.57 17.44 34.09
N LEU A 250 25.87 17.46 32.96
CA LEU A 250 25.26 18.67 32.40
C LEU A 250 24.17 19.24 33.31
N VAL A 251 23.27 18.38 33.80
CA VAL A 251 22.22 18.81 34.74
C VAL A 251 22.84 19.35 36.03
N ARG A 252 23.90 18.70 36.54
CA ARG A 252 24.61 19.16 37.74
C ARG A 252 25.36 20.47 37.51
N ALA A 253 26.01 20.62 36.36
CA ALA A 253 26.66 21.86 35.96
C ALA A 253 25.63 22.99 35.87
N LEU A 254 24.47 22.75 35.26
CA LEU A 254 23.38 23.71 35.18
C LEU A 254 22.86 24.11 36.56
N VAL A 255 22.62 23.15 37.46
CA VAL A 255 22.20 23.45 38.84
C VAL A 255 23.29 24.20 39.61
N ALA A 256 24.57 23.88 39.38
CA ALA A 256 25.69 24.56 40.01
C ALA A 256 25.89 26.00 39.49
N ALA A 257 25.50 26.30 38.25
CA ALA A 257 25.55 27.64 37.69
C ALA A 257 24.64 28.64 38.44
N PHE A 258 23.55 28.15 39.06
CA PHE A 258 22.66 28.98 39.86
C PHE A 258 23.03 29.04 41.36
N ARG A 259 24.15 28.41 41.77
CA ARG A 259 24.62 28.47 43.17
C ARG A 259 25.61 29.62 43.35
N PRO A 260 25.39 30.55 44.30
CA PRO A 260 26.32 31.64 44.54
C PRO A 260 27.65 31.11 45.08
N GLN A 261 28.74 31.35 44.35
CA GLN A 261 30.10 30.99 44.78
C GLN A 261 30.65 32.08 45.70
N ARG A 262 30.96 31.71 46.95
CA ARG A 262 31.61 32.59 47.92
C ARG A 262 33.09 32.24 47.98
N ALA A 263 33.97 33.21 47.72
CA ALA A 263 35.42 32.99 47.66
C ALA A 263 36.02 32.44 48.97
N GLU A 264 35.37 32.71 50.10
CA GLU A 264 35.79 32.32 51.46
C GLU A 264 35.33 30.92 51.87
N GLN A 265 34.53 30.23 51.06
CA GLN A 265 34.00 28.90 51.38
C GLN A 265 34.52 27.86 50.39
N GLU A 266 34.84 26.68 50.91
CA GLU A 266 35.30 25.55 50.10
C GLU A 266 34.22 25.15 49.07
N PRO A 267 34.54 25.14 47.76
CA PRO A 267 33.58 24.80 46.72
C PRO A 267 33.18 23.32 46.80
N ALA A 268 31.90 23.03 46.57
CA ALA A 268 31.39 21.67 46.54
C ALA A 268 31.67 20.98 45.20
N LEU A 269 32.00 19.69 45.23
CA LEU A 269 32.20 18.87 44.02
C LEU A 269 30.92 18.79 43.18
N VAL A 270 31.00 19.34 41.97
CA VAL A 270 29.89 19.34 41.00
C VAL A 270 29.79 17.99 40.30
N ALA A 271 30.92 17.36 39.96
CA ALA A 271 31.00 16.10 39.22
C ALA A 271 30.79 14.83 40.10
N ARG A 272 29.74 14.80 40.92
CA ARG A 272 29.30 13.56 41.61
C ARG A 272 28.40 12.76 40.67
N SER A 273 28.46 11.42 40.68
CA SER A 273 27.57 10.59 39.85
C SER A 273 26.65 9.69 40.68
N LEU A 274 25.34 9.82 40.47
CA LEU A 274 24.29 8.92 40.92
C LEU A 274 24.40 7.60 40.17
N MET A 275 24.61 7.66 38.85
CA MET A 275 24.77 6.47 38.01
C MET A 275 25.96 5.62 38.46
N GLY A 276 27.09 6.26 38.74
CA GLY A 276 28.27 5.63 39.34
C GLY A 276 28.01 5.08 40.74
N GLY A 277 27.16 5.75 41.53
CA GLY A 277 26.71 5.28 42.85
C GLY A 277 25.82 4.02 42.78
N MET A 278 25.06 3.84 41.69
CA MET A 278 24.26 2.62 41.48
C MET A 278 25.11 1.38 41.18
N LEU A 279 26.35 1.58 40.71
CA LEU A 279 27.32 0.51 40.42
C LEU A 279 28.06 0.00 41.66
N GLN A 280 27.78 0.52 42.86
CA GLN A 280 28.34 -0.03 44.09
C GLN A 280 27.53 -1.26 44.54
N TRP A 281 28.20 -2.39 44.77
CA TRP A 281 27.56 -3.56 45.37
C TRP A 281 27.54 -3.44 46.89
N PRO A 282 26.39 -3.60 47.58
CA PRO A 282 25.06 -3.93 47.03
C PRO A 282 24.35 -2.70 46.42
N PRO A 283 23.63 -2.85 45.28
CA PRO A 283 22.95 -1.73 44.63
C PRO A 283 21.85 -1.17 45.52
N ARG A 284 21.93 0.12 45.85
CA ARG A 284 20.95 0.83 46.69
C ARG A 284 20.43 2.11 46.01
N PRO A 285 19.80 2.01 44.82
CA PRO A 285 19.38 3.18 44.05
C PRO A 285 18.38 4.05 44.82
N LEU A 286 17.45 3.40 45.54
CA LEU A 286 16.48 4.10 46.39
C LEU A 286 17.15 4.78 47.58
N ALA A 287 18.16 4.18 48.21
CA ALA A 287 18.83 4.81 49.35
C ALA A 287 19.67 6.03 48.93
N ALA A 288 20.28 5.98 47.73
CA ALA A 288 21.02 7.12 47.18
C ALA A 288 20.08 8.30 46.85
N LEU A 289 18.92 8.01 46.24
CA LEU A 289 17.89 9.01 45.94
C LEU A 289 17.23 9.55 47.22
N GLN A 290 16.95 8.69 48.20
CA GLN A 290 16.49 9.08 49.53
C GLN A 290 17.50 9.97 50.26
N GLY A 291 18.80 9.62 50.20
CA GLY A 291 19.86 10.43 50.81
C GLY A 291 20.00 11.81 50.17
N GLU A 292 19.87 11.92 48.85
CA GLU A 292 19.83 13.20 48.13
C GLU A 292 18.56 14.02 48.47
N LEU A 293 17.39 13.37 48.54
CA LEU A 293 16.15 14.03 48.96
C LEU A 293 16.21 14.52 50.41
N GLN A 294 16.81 13.74 51.31
CA GLN A 294 16.97 14.10 52.71
C GLN A 294 18.01 15.22 52.87
N GLN A 295 19.14 15.16 52.18
CA GLN A 295 20.18 16.20 52.23
C GLN A 295 19.74 17.54 51.60
N ARG A 296 18.91 17.53 50.55
CA ARG A 296 18.49 18.77 49.86
C ARG A 296 17.13 19.30 50.27
N PHE A 297 16.18 18.42 50.58
CA PHE A 297 14.77 18.77 50.86
C PHE A 297 14.31 18.39 52.27
N GLY A 298 15.11 17.68 53.06
CA GLY A 298 14.77 17.30 54.43
C GLY A 298 13.67 16.23 54.55
N ILE A 299 13.31 15.55 53.45
CA ILE A 299 12.22 14.56 53.43
C ILE A 299 12.80 13.18 53.80
N ASP A 300 12.40 12.64 54.97
CA ASP A 300 12.81 11.31 55.43
C ASP A 300 11.82 10.22 54.96
N LEU A 301 12.13 9.59 53.83
CA LEU A 301 11.30 8.54 53.23
C LEU A 301 11.57 7.15 53.84
N GLN A 302 12.53 7.00 54.76
CA GLN A 302 12.92 5.70 55.31
C GLN A 302 11.88 5.15 56.30
N GLN A 303 11.06 6.01 56.89
CA GLN A 303 10.03 5.64 57.87
C GLN A 303 8.73 5.10 57.23
N VAL A 304 8.61 5.17 55.90
CA VAL A 304 7.40 4.76 55.18
C VAL A 304 7.50 3.29 54.77
N TRP A 305 6.89 2.40 55.57
CA TRP A 305 6.82 0.95 55.34
C TRP A 305 6.37 0.56 53.91
N ALA A 306 5.54 1.38 53.26
CA ALA A 306 5.01 1.15 51.92
C ALA A 306 6.10 0.96 50.84
N PHE A 307 7.22 1.69 50.90
CA PHE A 307 8.30 1.54 49.90
C PHE A 307 9.09 0.23 50.06
N GLY A 308 9.21 -0.26 51.30
CA GLY A 308 9.85 -1.55 51.59
C GLY A 308 9.03 -2.74 51.08
N PHE A 309 7.70 -2.68 51.25
CA PHE A 309 6.76 -3.65 50.69
C PHE A 309 6.75 -3.60 49.15
N MET A 310 6.67 -2.40 48.57
CA MET A 310 6.67 -2.20 47.12
C MET A 310 7.93 -2.78 46.46
N ARG A 311 9.13 -2.56 47.04
CA ARG A 311 10.37 -3.17 46.52
C ARG A 311 10.35 -4.70 46.52
N ARG A 312 9.73 -5.33 47.53
CA ARG A 312 9.73 -6.79 47.70
C ARG A 312 8.63 -7.47 46.88
N ALA A 313 7.50 -6.79 46.66
CA ALA A 313 6.36 -7.30 45.91
C ALA A 313 6.42 -6.97 44.41
N LEU A 314 7.09 -5.89 44.01
CA LEU A 314 7.09 -5.43 42.60
C LEU A 314 7.61 -6.48 41.63
N LEU A 315 8.78 -7.08 41.90
CA LEU A 315 9.39 -8.07 41.00
C LEU A 315 8.55 -9.36 40.87
N PRO A 316 8.10 -10.03 41.96
CA PRO A 316 7.28 -11.23 41.82
C PRO A 316 5.90 -10.94 41.22
N VAL A 317 5.28 -9.79 41.55
CA VAL A 317 3.99 -9.39 40.95
C VAL A 317 4.16 -9.07 39.47
N ALA A 318 5.19 -8.31 39.09
CA ALA A 318 5.47 -8.02 37.68
C ALA A 318 5.79 -9.30 36.90
N ALA A 319 6.56 -10.24 37.47
CA ALA A 319 6.84 -11.53 36.86
C ALA A 319 5.57 -12.38 36.70
N LEU A 320 4.69 -12.39 37.71
CA LEU A 320 3.40 -13.09 37.63
C LEU A 320 2.50 -12.46 36.57
N VAL A 321 2.38 -11.13 36.53
CA VAL A 321 1.59 -10.41 35.52
C VAL A 321 2.15 -10.66 34.12
N ALA A 322 3.47 -10.65 33.95
CA ALA A 322 4.11 -10.97 32.68
C ALA A 322 3.86 -12.42 32.27
N LEU A 323 3.95 -13.38 33.19
CA LEU A 323 3.67 -14.79 32.93
C LEU A 323 2.20 -15.01 32.56
N VAL A 324 1.27 -14.39 33.29
CA VAL A 324 -0.17 -14.48 33.02
C VAL A 324 -0.50 -13.82 31.67
N GLY A 325 0.04 -12.63 31.40
CA GLY A 325 -0.12 -11.97 30.11
C GLY A 325 0.46 -12.79 28.96
N TRP A 326 1.61 -13.42 29.19
CA TRP A 326 2.22 -14.34 28.24
C TRP A 326 1.34 -15.56 27.99
N LEU A 327 0.84 -16.24 29.02
CA LEU A 327 -0.08 -17.38 28.87
C LEU A 327 -1.39 -16.99 28.18
N LEU A 328 -1.92 -15.80 28.46
CA LEU A 328 -3.11 -15.27 27.80
C LEU A 328 -2.89 -14.98 26.30
N SER A 329 -1.64 -14.73 25.87
CA SER A 329 -1.32 -14.58 24.44
C SER A 329 -1.54 -15.86 23.61
N GLY A 330 -1.70 -17.02 24.27
CA GLY A 330 -2.05 -18.27 23.62
C GLY A 330 -3.54 -18.39 23.23
N VAL A 331 -4.41 -17.52 23.75
CA VAL A 331 -5.84 -17.54 23.43
C VAL A 331 -6.10 -16.64 22.22
N VAL A 332 -6.62 -17.22 21.14
CA VAL A 332 -6.92 -16.49 19.89
C VAL A 332 -8.37 -16.73 19.48
N GLN A 333 -9.03 -15.66 19.07
CA GLN A 333 -10.35 -15.72 18.46
C GLN A 333 -10.23 -15.59 16.94
N VAL A 334 -10.78 -16.56 16.21
CA VAL A 334 -10.89 -16.55 14.76
C VAL A 334 -12.29 -16.07 14.37
N PRO A 335 -12.44 -15.05 13.50
CA PRO A 335 -13.74 -14.51 13.10
C PRO A 335 -14.55 -15.52 12.26
N LEU A 336 -15.87 -15.31 12.17
CA LEU A 336 -16.80 -16.17 11.40
C LEU A 336 -16.45 -16.24 9.90
N GLU A 337 -15.92 -15.15 9.36
CA GLU A 337 -15.53 -15.01 7.95
C GLU A 337 -14.08 -15.44 7.69
N GLY A 338 -13.39 -15.98 8.70
CA GLY A 338 -11.97 -16.35 8.63
C GLY A 338 -11.66 -17.77 9.12
N ARG A 339 -10.45 -18.20 8.83
CA ARG A 339 -9.78 -19.41 9.33
C ARG A 339 -8.45 -19.01 9.95
N GLY A 340 -8.01 -19.76 10.95
CA GLY A 340 -6.73 -19.49 11.61
C GLY A 340 -5.70 -20.57 11.30
N ILE A 341 -4.64 -20.29 10.56
CA ILE A 341 -3.54 -21.25 10.41
C ILE A 341 -2.69 -21.21 11.67
N TYR A 342 -2.72 -22.28 12.47
CA TYR A 342 -1.91 -22.42 13.65
C TYR A 342 -0.50 -22.89 13.30
N GLU A 343 0.47 -22.02 13.58
CA GLU A 343 1.88 -22.34 13.49
C GLU A 343 2.46 -22.67 14.85
N ARG A 344 3.29 -23.72 14.88
CA ARG A 344 4.09 -24.10 16.05
C ARG A 344 5.56 -24.09 15.67
N PHE A 345 6.36 -23.27 16.35
CA PHE A 345 7.76 -23.00 16.00
C PHE A 345 7.96 -22.63 14.51
N GLY A 346 7.01 -21.89 13.93
CA GLY A 346 7.05 -21.45 12.52
C GLY A 346 6.64 -22.50 11.49
N LYS A 347 6.19 -23.70 11.91
CA LYS A 347 5.64 -24.71 11.00
C LYS A 347 4.10 -24.74 11.12
N PRO A 348 3.34 -24.73 10.01
CA PRO A 348 1.90 -24.91 10.05
C PRO A 348 1.58 -26.34 10.53
N VAL A 349 0.73 -26.45 11.55
CA VAL A 349 0.33 -27.75 12.12
C VAL A 349 -1.14 -28.04 11.87
N GLN A 350 -2.00 -27.03 12.03
CA GLN A 350 -3.45 -27.21 11.97
C GLN A 350 -4.11 -25.92 11.49
N VAL A 351 -5.24 -26.05 10.79
CA VAL A 351 -6.13 -24.94 10.46
C VAL A 351 -7.30 -24.95 11.45
N TYR A 352 -7.52 -23.81 12.09
CA TYR A 352 -8.60 -23.60 13.05
C TYR A 352 -9.84 -23.05 12.34
N PRO A 353 -11.03 -23.64 12.60
CA PRO A 353 -12.29 -23.09 12.15
C PRO A 353 -12.63 -21.80 12.93
N PRO A 354 -13.65 -21.03 12.52
CA PRO A 354 -14.13 -19.91 13.30
C PRO A 354 -14.45 -20.27 14.75
N GLY A 355 -14.01 -19.44 15.70
CA GLY A 355 -14.23 -19.68 17.13
C GLY A 355 -13.03 -19.33 18.01
N LEU A 356 -13.13 -19.69 19.29
CA LEU A 356 -12.08 -19.47 20.28
C LEU A 356 -11.16 -20.68 20.34
N HIS A 357 -9.86 -20.44 20.16
CA HIS A 357 -8.84 -21.48 20.19
C HIS A 357 -7.74 -21.15 21.19
N VAL A 358 -7.11 -22.20 21.72
CA VAL A 358 -6.00 -22.08 22.65
C VAL A 358 -4.78 -22.76 22.02
N GLY A 359 -3.69 -22.01 21.91
CA GLY A 359 -2.40 -22.48 21.42
C GLY A 359 -1.27 -22.12 22.36
N LEU A 360 -0.06 -22.51 21.97
CA LEU A 360 1.14 -22.05 22.66
C LEU A 360 1.29 -20.52 22.54
N PRO A 361 1.69 -19.84 23.62
CA PRO A 361 1.92 -18.40 23.59
C PRO A 361 3.11 -18.04 22.69
N TRP A 362 3.10 -16.81 22.16
CA TRP A 362 4.20 -16.30 21.34
C TRP A 362 5.51 -16.30 22.14
N PRO A 363 6.65 -16.76 21.61
CA PRO A 363 6.96 -17.01 20.20
C PRO A 363 6.81 -18.48 19.76
N PHE A 364 6.34 -19.38 20.63
CA PHE A 364 6.28 -20.81 20.33
C PHE A 364 5.08 -21.21 19.48
N GLY A 365 4.00 -20.42 19.55
CA GLY A 365 2.85 -20.53 18.68
C GLY A 365 2.39 -19.17 18.17
N ARG A 366 1.82 -19.16 16.97
CA ARG A 366 1.06 -18.02 16.43
C ARG A 366 -0.05 -18.53 15.54
N VAL A 367 -1.13 -17.77 15.43
CA VAL A 367 -2.24 -18.07 14.52
C VAL A 367 -2.25 -16.98 13.44
N LEU A 368 -2.14 -17.38 12.19
CA LEU A 368 -2.30 -16.48 11.04
C LEU A 368 -3.77 -16.50 10.63
N ALA A 369 -4.41 -15.33 10.62
CA ALA A 369 -5.77 -15.20 10.12
C ALA A 369 -5.74 -15.22 8.59
N VAL A 370 -6.57 -16.08 8.01
CA VAL A 370 -6.78 -16.24 6.57
C VAL A 370 -8.28 -16.12 6.31
N GLU A 371 -8.64 -15.54 5.19
CA GLU A 371 -10.04 -15.39 4.80
C GLU A 371 -10.68 -16.75 4.49
N ASN A 372 -11.97 -16.88 4.77
CA ASN A 372 -12.72 -18.11 4.56
C ASN A 372 -13.98 -17.85 3.74
N GLY A 373 -13.90 -18.09 2.43
CA GLY A 373 -15.03 -17.94 1.53
C GLY A 373 -15.39 -16.48 1.18
N VAL A 374 -14.53 -15.52 1.51
CA VAL A 374 -14.63 -14.13 1.02
C VAL A 374 -14.44 -14.13 -0.49
N ILE A 375 -15.36 -13.47 -1.19
CA ILE A 375 -15.34 -13.37 -2.64
C ILE A 375 -14.64 -12.07 -3.02
N HIS A 376 -13.62 -12.19 -3.86
CA HIS A 376 -12.86 -11.08 -4.41
C HIS A 376 -13.19 -10.89 -5.87
N GLU A 377 -13.24 -9.63 -6.29
CA GLU A 377 -13.37 -9.25 -7.68
C GLU A 377 -12.08 -8.56 -8.13
N LEU A 378 -11.53 -9.02 -9.25
CA LEU A 378 -10.28 -8.53 -9.79
C LEU A 378 -10.43 -8.19 -11.28
N ALA A 379 -10.36 -6.90 -11.60
CA ALA A 379 -10.18 -6.43 -12.97
C ALA A 379 -8.75 -6.69 -13.42
N THR A 380 -8.53 -6.96 -14.71
CA THR A 380 -7.19 -7.25 -15.27
C THR A 380 -6.27 -6.03 -15.37
N SER A 381 -6.83 -4.82 -15.41
CA SER A 381 -6.11 -3.55 -15.42
C SER A 381 -5.30 -3.33 -14.14
N GLY A 382 -3.98 -3.13 -14.26
CA GLY A 382 -3.07 -2.98 -13.11
C GLY A 382 -3.26 -1.72 -12.25
N ARG A 383 -4.29 -0.91 -12.53
CA ARG A 383 -4.65 0.27 -11.75
C ARG A 383 -5.69 -0.12 -10.71
N GLU A 384 -5.35 0.02 -9.43
CA GLU A 384 -6.32 -0.09 -8.36
C GLU A 384 -7.39 0.98 -8.57
N MET A 385 -8.63 0.53 -8.73
CA MET A 385 -9.78 1.42 -8.83
C MET A 385 -10.01 1.97 -7.42
N LEU A 386 -9.83 3.28 -7.25
CA LEU A 386 -10.36 3.95 -6.06
C LEU A 386 -11.87 3.69 -6.07
N ALA A 387 -12.41 3.16 -4.96
CA ALA A 387 -13.83 2.95 -4.84
C ALA A 387 -14.56 4.25 -5.15
N ASP A 388 -15.52 4.21 -6.07
CA ASP A 388 -16.29 5.41 -6.39
C ASP A 388 -16.96 5.92 -5.12
N PRO A 389 -16.94 7.25 -4.89
CA PRO A 389 -17.73 7.83 -3.81
C PRO A 389 -19.19 7.42 -4.01
N MET A 390 -19.86 7.01 -2.92
CA MET A 390 -21.26 6.60 -2.98
C MET A 390 -22.12 7.75 -3.52
N ALA A 391 -22.50 7.65 -4.79
CA ALA A 391 -23.43 8.58 -5.42
C ALA A 391 -24.85 8.30 -4.91
N GLY A 392 -25.64 9.37 -4.73
CA GLY A 392 -27.06 9.22 -4.43
C GLY A 392 -27.79 8.54 -5.58
N ALA A 393 -28.82 7.75 -5.28
CA ALA A 393 -29.57 6.97 -6.28
C ALA A 393 -30.20 7.79 -7.42
N GLU A 394 -30.42 9.09 -7.19
CA GLU A 394 -31.00 10.07 -8.13
C GLU A 394 -29.95 11.03 -8.72
N GLY A 395 -28.65 10.78 -8.49
CA GLY A 395 -27.55 11.60 -9.00
C GLY A 395 -27.14 11.27 -10.44
N GLU A 396 -26.24 12.07 -11.01
CA GLU A 396 -25.58 11.71 -12.27
C GLU A 396 -24.84 10.38 -12.11
N ALA A 397 -24.96 9.51 -13.12
CA ALA A 397 -24.27 8.24 -13.12
C ALA A 397 -22.74 8.49 -13.04
N PRO A 398 -22.02 7.74 -12.18
CA PRO A 398 -20.59 7.90 -12.05
C PRO A 398 -19.90 7.61 -13.39
N MET A 399 -18.82 8.33 -13.68
CA MET A 399 -18.07 8.18 -14.93
C MET A 399 -17.52 6.76 -15.13
N SER A 400 -17.30 6.02 -14.04
CA SER A 400 -16.91 4.60 -14.06
C SER A 400 -17.96 3.66 -14.65
N ALA A 401 -19.23 4.04 -14.62
CA ALA A 401 -20.33 3.27 -15.19
C ALA A 401 -20.55 3.57 -16.69
N ASN A 402 -19.87 4.58 -17.25
CA ASN A 402 -19.89 4.80 -18.69
C ASN A 402 -19.26 3.59 -19.39
N ARG A 403 -19.89 3.08 -20.46
CA ARG A 403 -19.43 1.94 -21.26
C ARG A 403 -19.37 2.26 -22.76
N LEU A 404 -19.36 3.56 -23.11
CA LEU A 404 -19.35 4.01 -24.49
C LEU A 404 -17.96 3.83 -25.11
N TRP A 405 -17.90 3.32 -26.34
CA TRP A 405 -16.63 2.95 -26.99
C TRP A 405 -15.72 4.14 -27.30
N ASP A 406 -16.24 5.37 -27.30
CA ASP A 406 -15.50 6.60 -27.55
C ASP A 406 -14.78 7.15 -26.30
N ALA A 407 -15.01 6.52 -25.14
CA ALA A 407 -14.35 6.85 -23.88
C ALA A 407 -13.33 5.76 -23.50
N THR A 408 -12.27 6.16 -22.79
CA THR A 408 -11.33 5.22 -22.17
C THR A 408 -11.84 4.87 -20.78
N HIS A 409 -12.05 3.59 -20.49
CA HIS A 409 -12.50 3.14 -19.17
C HIS A 409 -11.29 2.82 -18.28
N ALA A 410 -11.42 3.06 -16.97
CA ALA A 410 -10.31 2.85 -16.03
C ALA A 410 -9.94 1.36 -15.85
N SER A 411 -10.92 0.46 -16.07
CA SER A 411 -10.74 -0.99 -16.07
C SER A 411 -10.27 -1.56 -17.41
N ASP A 412 -10.14 -0.72 -18.46
CA ASP A 412 -9.69 -1.19 -19.76
C ASP A 412 -8.23 -1.65 -19.70
N ASN A 413 -7.99 -2.86 -20.18
CA ASN A 413 -6.66 -3.35 -20.46
C ASN A 413 -6.49 -3.54 -21.98
N ALA A 414 -5.46 -2.92 -22.54
CA ALA A 414 -5.15 -3.05 -23.96
C ALA A 414 -4.47 -4.41 -24.23
N GLN A 415 -5.03 -5.18 -25.14
CA GLN A 415 -4.52 -6.50 -25.53
C GLN A 415 -4.40 -6.59 -27.05
N VAL A 416 -3.51 -7.48 -27.50
CA VAL A 416 -3.34 -7.79 -28.91
C VAL A 416 -4.30 -8.91 -29.29
N ILE A 417 -5.02 -8.73 -30.39
CA ILE A 417 -5.93 -9.72 -30.97
C ILE A 417 -5.48 -10.03 -32.41
N ALA A 418 -5.70 -11.26 -32.88
CA ALA A 418 -5.43 -11.58 -34.27
C ALA A 418 -6.39 -10.81 -35.19
N GLY A 419 -5.84 -10.33 -36.30
CA GLY A 419 -6.59 -9.70 -37.38
C GLY A 419 -6.39 -10.49 -38.68
N SER A 420 -7.41 -10.46 -39.54
CA SER A 420 -7.33 -10.99 -40.89
C SER A 420 -7.82 -9.93 -41.86
N ASP A 421 -6.99 -9.57 -42.84
CA ASP A 421 -7.37 -8.68 -43.93
C ASP A 421 -7.01 -9.37 -45.25
N ASP A 422 -8.02 -9.82 -46.00
CA ASP A 422 -7.92 -10.41 -47.33
C ASP A 422 -6.73 -11.40 -47.49
N ASP A 423 -6.77 -12.51 -46.74
CA ASP A 423 -5.74 -13.56 -46.61
C ASP A 423 -4.40 -13.16 -45.95
N ARG A 424 -4.26 -11.93 -45.43
CA ARG A 424 -3.07 -11.50 -44.68
C ARG A 424 -3.35 -11.51 -43.18
N GLN A 425 -2.47 -12.18 -42.44
CA GLN A 425 -2.45 -12.14 -40.98
C GLN A 425 -1.97 -10.76 -40.52
N SER A 426 -2.75 -10.12 -39.65
CA SER A 426 -2.42 -8.85 -39.01
C SER A 426 -2.66 -8.94 -37.51
N PHE A 427 -2.25 -7.92 -36.77
CA PHE A 427 -2.56 -7.78 -35.35
C PHE A 427 -3.36 -6.50 -35.16
N GLN A 428 -4.39 -6.57 -34.35
CA GLN A 428 -5.18 -5.43 -33.92
C GLN A 428 -5.03 -5.25 -32.42
N ILE A 429 -5.30 -4.04 -31.94
CA ILE A 429 -5.30 -3.72 -30.53
C ILE A 429 -6.76 -3.52 -30.12
N VAL A 430 -7.13 -4.16 -29.01
CA VAL A 430 -8.46 -4.03 -28.41
C VAL A 430 -8.34 -3.67 -26.95
N ASN A 431 -9.24 -2.84 -26.47
CA ASN A 431 -9.44 -2.64 -25.05
C ASN A 431 -10.47 -3.66 -24.57
N MET A 432 -10.17 -4.33 -23.46
CA MET A 432 -11.11 -5.23 -22.81
C MET A 432 -11.22 -4.95 -21.32
N ASP A 433 -12.42 -5.13 -20.80
CA ASP A 433 -12.72 -5.17 -19.37
C ASP A 433 -13.14 -6.59 -19.02
N VAL A 434 -12.23 -7.32 -18.37
CA VAL A 434 -12.42 -8.69 -17.92
C VAL A 434 -12.21 -8.75 -16.42
N ARG A 435 -13.20 -9.29 -15.72
CA ARG A 435 -13.24 -9.42 -14.27
C ARG A 435 -13.19 -10.88 -13.88
N PHE A 436 -12.32 -11.18 -12.92
CA PHE A 436 -12.18 -12.49 -12.31
C PHE A 436 -12.77 -12.44 -10.91
N ILE A 437 -13.82 -13.22 -10.69
CA ILE A 437 -14.43 -13.41 -9.39
C ILE A 437 -13.81 -14.66 -8.80
N TYR A 438 -13.06 -14.52 -7.72
CA TYR A 438 -12.30 -15.60 -7.11
C TYR A 438 -12.46 -15.62 -5.59
N ARG A 439 -12.07 -16.73 -4.99
CA ARG A 439 -11.94 -16.87 -3.54
C ARG A 439 -10.79 -17.82 -3.21
N ILE A 440 -10.33 -17.80 -1.97
CA ILE A 440 -9.51 -18.91 -1.43
C ILE A 440 -10.44 -20.13 -1.28
N GLY A 441 -9.95 -21.32 -1.63
CA GLY A 441 -10.69 -22.57 -1.51
C GLY A 441 -11.21 -22.81 -0.09
N LEU A 442 -12.33 -23.55 0.02
CA LEU A 442 -13.01 -23.79 1.30
C LEU A 442 -12.40 -24.95 2.10
N ASP A 443 -11.31 -25.53 1.63
CA ASP A 443 -10.60 -26.62 2.26
C ASP A 443 -9.33 -26.12 2.96
N ASP A 444 -8.85 -26.90 3.93
CA ASP A 444 -7.70 -26.52 4.75
C ASP A 444 -6.39 -26.51 3.93
N ALA A 445 -6.30 -27.34 2.89
CA ALA A 445 -5.14 -27.38 2.00
C ALA A 445 -5.04 -26.10 1.17
N SER A 446 -6.16 -25.63 0.59
CA SER A 446 -6.21 -24.35 -0.12
C SER A 446 -5.82 -23.16 0.76
N ALA A 447 -6.26 -23.11 2.01
CA ALA A 447 -5.88 -22.02 2.93
C ALA A 447 -4.36 -22.01 3.20
N LEU A 448 -3.76 -23.18 3.39
CA LEU A 448 -2.31 -23.33 3.54
C LEU A 448 -1.55 -22.93 2.27
N ALA A 449 -1.98 -23.45 1.13
CA ALA A 449 -1.43 -23.16 -0.20
C ALA A 449 -1.44 -21.65 -0.50
N ALA A 450 -2.58 -20.98 -0.31
CA ALA A 450 -2.71 -19.54 -0.54
C ALA A 450 -1.79 -18.71 0.36
N THR A 451 -1.52 -19.17 1.58
CA THR A 451 -0.69 -18.44 2.56
C THR A 451 0.81 -18.67 2.37
N TYR A 452 1.22 -19.88 1.97
CA TYR A 452 2.64 -20.25 1.91
C TYR A 452 3.22 -20.35 0.49
N HIS A 453 2.39 -20.57 -0.53
CA HIS A 453 2.86 -20.63 -1.93
C HIS A 453 2.71 -19.30 -2.67
N SER A 454 1.92 -18.36 -2.14
CA SER A 454 1.68 -17.05 -2.75
C SER A 454 1.96 -15.94 -1.74
N ALA A 455 2.77 -14.95 -2.13
CA ALA A 455 2.97 -13.73 -1.34
C ALA A 455 1.78 -12.77 -1.47
N GLU A 456 1.27 -12.60 -2.70
CA GLU A 456 0.11 -11.77 -3.02
C GLU A 456 -0.80 -12.48 -4.03
N VAL A 457 -1.93 -13.00 -3.54
CA VAL A 457 -2.89 -13.79 -4.34
C VAL A 457 -3.46 -12.95 -5.51
N ALA A 458 -3.84 -11.70 -5.26
CA ALA A 458 -4.42 -10.83 -6.29
C ALA A 458 -3.44 -10.59 -7.45
N GLN A 459 -2.15 -10.37 -7.16
CA GLN A 459 -1.13 -10.17 -8.18
C GLN A 459 -0.88 -11.47 -8.98
N LEU A 460 -0.88 -12.62 -8.30
CA LEU A 460 -0.77 -13.92 -8.96
C LEU A 460 -1.90 -14.14 -9.96
N VAL A 461 -3.16 -14.01 -9.52
CA VAL A 461 -4.35 -14.18 -10.38
C VAL A 461 -4.28 -13.22 -11.57
N ARG A 462 -3.95 -11.94 -11.34
CA ARG A 462 -3.80 -10.93 -12.39
C ARG A 462 -2.76 -11.32 -13.44
N SER A 463 -1.59 -11.79 -13.01
CA SER A 463 -0.49 -12.15 -13.90
C SER A 463 -0.83 -13.36 -14.78
N LEU A 464 -1.48 -14.38 -14.20
CA LEU A 464 -1.93 -15.56 -14.93
C LEU A 464 -3.08 -15.23 -15.87
N ALA A 465 -4.06 -14.46 -15.41
CA ALA A 465 -5.16 -13.97 -16.23
C ALA A 465 -4.65 -13.22 -17.46
N ASN A 466 -3.73 -12.27 -17.30
CA ASN A 466 -3.18 -11.52 -18.43
C ASN A 466 -2.39 -12.41 -19.41
N ARG A 467 -1.68 -13.43 -18.92
CA ARG A 467 -1.00 -14.40 -19.78
C ARG A 467 -1.99 -15.25 -20.58
N VAL A 468 -3.03 -15.76 -19.92
CA VAL A 468 -4.08 -16.57 -20.57
C VAL A 468 -4.83 -15.73 -21.60
N LEU A 469 -5.23 -14.50 -21.24
CA LEU A 469 -5.89 -13.58 -22.16
C LEU A 469 -5.04 -13.28 -23.38
N LEU A 470 -3.76 -12.94 -23.20
CA LEU A 470 -2.87 -12.68 -24.34
C LEU A 470 -2.78 -13.89 -25.28
N HIS A 471 -2.63 -15.10 -24.72
CA HIS A 471 -2.52 -16.32 -25.51
C HIS A 471 -3.83 -16.68 -26.23
N ASP A 472 -4.97 -16.55 -25.57
CA ASP A 472 -6.27 -16.88 -26.16
C ASP A 472 -6.65 -15.89 -27.26
N PHE A 473 -6.43 -14.58 -27.04
CA PHE A 473 -6.74 -13.53 -28.01
C PHE A 473 -5.79 -13.51 -29.21
N ALA A 474 -4.55 -13.99 -29.06
CA ALA A 474 -3.64 -14.17 -30.18
C ALA A 474 -4.15 -15.19 -31.23
N ASN A 475 -5.11 -16.04 -30.86
CA ASN A 475 -5.69 -17.07 -31.74
C ASN A 475 -7.12 -16.75 -32.19
N ARG A 476 -7.67 -15.58 -31.86
CA ARG A 476 -9.06 -15.18 -32.17
C ARG A 476 -9.10 -13.85 -32.90
N THR A 477 -10.12 -13.66 -33.74
CA THR A 477 -10.38 -12.38 -34.42
C THR A 477 -11.41 -11.54 -33.67
N LEU A 478 -11.37 -10.22 -33.89
CA LEU A 478 -12.30 -9.27 -33.26
C LEU A 478 -13.77 -9.63 -33.49
N ASP A 479 -14.14 -9.95 -34.73
CA ASP A 479 -15.52 -10.31 -35.07
C ASP A 479 -15.99 -11.58 -34.35
N GLY A 480 -15.10 -12.57 -34.17
CA GLY A 480 -15.40 -13.80 -33.44
C GLY A 480 -15.64 -13.56 -31.95
N VAL A 481 -14.96 -12.57 -31.37
CA VAL A 481 -15.03 -12.25 -29.94
C VAL A 481 -16.18 -11.28 -29.61
N LEU A 482 -16.59 -10.42 -30.56
CA LEU A 482 -17.75 -9.54 -30.43
C LEU A 482 -19.09 -10.26 -30.65
N GLY A 483 -19.07 -11.46 -31.25
CA GLY A 483 -20.26 -12.25 -31.59
C GLY A 483 -20.87 -13.07 -30.44
N SER A 484 -21.55 -14.16 -30.80
CA SER A 484 -22.32 -15.00 -29.88
C SER A 484 -21.50 -15.86 -28.91
N GLU A 485 -20.17 -15.86 -29.02
CA GLU A 485 -19.28 -16.75 -28.25
C GLU A 485 -18.74 -16.14 -26.95
N ARG A 486 -19.15 -14.94 -26.55
CA ARG A 486 -18.58 -14.26 -25.35
C ARG A 486 -18.73 -15.07 -24.06
N GLU A 487 -19.82 -15.80 -23.89
CA GLU A 487 -20.03 -16.67 -22.73
C GLU A 487 -19.08 -17.90 -22.77
N ALA A 488 -18.86 -18.47 -23.95
CA ALA A 488 -17.91 -19.57 -24.14
C ALA A 488 -16.49 -19.10 -23.86
N LEU A 489 -16.10 -17.94 -24.41
CA LEU A 489 -14.82 -17.27 -24.15
C LEU A 489 -14.58 -17.08 -22.64
N SER A 490 -15.57 -16.53 -21.93
CA SER A 490 -15.48 -16.31 -20.48
C SER A 490 -15.23 -17.61 -19.71
N ARG A 491 -15.96 -18.69 -20.05
CA ARG A 491 -15.76 -20.01 -19.43
C ARG A 491 -14.41 -20.62 -19.75
N ASP A 492 -13.93 -20.49 -20.98
CA ASP A 492 -12.66 -21.09 -21.43
C ASP A 492 -11.47 -20.39 -20.78
N ILE A 493 -11.48 -19.05 -20.73
CA ILE A 493 -10.49 -18.25 -19.99
C ILE A 493 -10.49 -18.62 -18.51
N GLY A 494 -11.67 -18.68 -17.87
CA GLY A 494 -11.78 -19.04 -16.46
C GLY A 494 -11.18 -20.42 -16.16
N LYS A 495 -11.45 -21.42 -17.01
CA LYS A 495 -10.86 -22.77 -16.90
C LYS A 495 -9.36 -22.77 -17.09
N ALA A 496 -8.84 -22.03 -18.07
CA ALA A 496 -7.41 -21.94 -18.33
C ALA A 496 -6.66 -21.28 -17.16
N VAL A 497 -7.22 -20.19 -16.60
CA VAL A 497 -6.66 -19.53 -15.41
C VAL A 497 -6.71 -20.47 -14.20
N GLN A 498 -7.82 -21.19 -13.98
CA GLN A 498 -7.91 -22.18 -12.90
C GLN A 498 -6.85 -23.28 -13.05
N ALA A 499 -6.68 -23.83 -14.25
CA ALA A 499 -5.67 -24.87 -14.50
C ALA A 499 -4.24 -24.38 -14.21
N ASP A 500 -3.94 -23.12 -14.51
CA ASP A 500 -2.67 -22.49 -14.18
C ASP A 500 -2.50 -22.28 -12.66
N LEU A 501 -3.56 -21.87 -11.96
CA LEU A 501 -3.59 -21.71 -10.50
C LEU A 501 -3.45 -23.05 -9.76
N ASP A 502 -4.05 -24.11 -10.29
CA ASP A 502 -3.97 -25.48 -9.76
C ASP A 502 -2.55 -26.04 -9.94
N ARG A 503 -1.91 -25.79 -11.10
CA ARG A 503 -0.52 -26.22 -11.34
C ARG A 503 0.47 -25.57 -10.37
N LEU A 504 0.18 -24.36 -9.91
CA LEU A 504 0.99 -23.65 -8.92
C LEU A 504 0.62 -23.99 -7.47
N ASP A 505 -0.36 -24.87 -7.26
CA ASP A 505 -0.91 -25.20 -5.94
C ASP A 505 -1.20 -23.92 -5.13
N SER A 506 -1.92 -22.99 -5.77
CA SER A 506 -2.18 -21.67 -5.19
C SER A 506 -3.27 -21.65 -4.12
N GLY A 507 -4.12 -22.68 -4.07
CA GLY A 507 -5.29 -22.72 -3.19
C GLY A 507 -6.40 -21.72 -3.56
N VAL A 508 -6.34 -21.15 -4.76
CA VAL A 508 -7.31 -20.15 -5.25
C VAL A 508 -8.31 -20.81 -6.20
N GLN A 509 -9.59 -20.47 -6.01
CA GLN A 509 -10.69 -20.92 -6.85
C GLN A 509 -11.31 -19.75 -7.61
N ILE A 510 -11.31 -19.83 -8.94
CA ILE A 510 -12.08 -18.97 -9.84
C ILE A 510 -13.54 -19.42 -9.79
N LEU A 511 -14.43 -18.53 -9.38
CA LEU A 511 -15.87 -18.75 -9.33
C LEU A 511 -16.52 -18.41 -10.66
N ALA A 512 -16.14 -17.27 -11.23
CA ALA A 512 -16.64 -16.80 -12.50
C ALA A 512 -15.63 -15.86 -13.16
N THR A 513 -15.66 -15.84 -14.49
CA THR A 513 -15.00 -14.83 -15.30
C THR A 513 -16.08 -14.09 -16.06
N SER A 514 -16.08 -12.76 -15.96
CA SER A 514 -17.02 -11.89 -16.64
C SER A 514 -16.27 -11.03 -17.63
N VAL A 515 -16.65 -11.11 -18.90
CA VAL A 515 -16.16 -10.22 -19.95
C VAL A 515 -17.20 -9.12 -20.16
N GLU A 516 -16.96 -7.96 -19.58
CA GLU A 516 -17.92 -6.85 -19.58
C GLU A 516 -17.89 -6.08 -20.89
N ALA A 517 -16.70 -5.79 -21.40
CA ALA A 517 -16.53 -5.03 -22.62
C ALA A 517 -15.31 -5.51 -23.42
N ILE A 518 -15.44 -5.48 -24.74
CA ILE A 518 -14.35 -5.67 -25.69
C ILE A 518 -14.66 -4.69 -26.81
N HIS A 519 -13.76 -3.75 -27.07
CA HIS A 519 -13.95 -2.74 -28.10
C HIS A 519 -12.61 -2.27 -28.66
N PRO A 520 -12.61 -1.68 -29.86
CA PRO A 520 -11.46 -0.93 -30.35
C PRO A 520 -11.09 0.20 -29.38
N PRO A 521 -9.83 0.65 -29.34
CA PRO A 521 -9.43 1.82 -28.58
C PRO A 521 -10.29 3.03 -28.95
N ALA A 522 -10.55 3.91 -27.97
CA ALA A 522 -11.44 5.07 -28.15
C ALA A 522 -11.14 5.92 -29.39
N GLY A 523 -9.85 6.13 -29.70
CA GLY A 523 -9.42 6.88 -30.90
C GLY A 523 -9.79 6.22 -32.24
N ALA A 524 -10.09 4.92 -32.26
CA ALA A 524 -10.44 4.15 -33.45
C ALA A 524 -11.93 3.76 -33.52
N ALA A 525 -12.71 3.97 -32.46
CA ALA A 525 -14.11 3.56 -32.37
C ALA A 525 -14.98 4.12 -33.52
N ASN A 526 -14.87 5.42 -33.79
CA ASN A 526 -15.62 6.07 -34.88
C ASN A 526 -15.26 5.53 -36.27
N ALA A 527 -13.97 5.22 -36.50
CA ALA A 527 -13.54 4.63 -37.77
C ALA A 527 -14.13 3.22 -37.93
N TYR A 528 -14.14 2.43 -36.86
CA TYR A 528 -14.71 1.08 -36.85
C TYR A 528 -16.22 1.09 -37.08
N HIS A 529 -16.96 1.99 -36.41
CA HIS A 529 -18.38 2.22 -36.68
C HIS A 529 -18.63 2.61 -38.15
N GLY A 530 -17.75 3.44 -38.74
CA GLY A 530 -17.83 3.82 -40.15
C GLY A 530 -17.70 2.62 -41.09
N VAL A 531 -16.74 1.72 -40.85
CA VAL A 531 -16.55 0.49 -41.63
C VAL A 531 -17.76 -0.44 -41.51
N GLN A 532 -18.26 -0.65 -40.29
CA GLN A 532 -19.46 -1.48 -40.05
C GLN A 532 -20.70 -0.89 -40.75
N ALA A 533 -20.91 0.42 -40.63
CA ALA A 533 -22.01 1.10 -41.30
C ALA A 533 -21.92 0.97 -42.83
N ALA A 534 -20.72 1.10 -43.39
CA ALA A 534 -20.48 0.91 -44.83
C ALA A 534 -20.77 -0.53 -45.28
N GLN A 535 -20.34 -1.53 -44.50
CA GLN A 535 -20.58 -2.95 -44.79
C GLN A 535 -22.07 -3.30 -44.73
N ILE A 536 -22.79 -2.85 -43.70
CA ILE A 536 -24.25 -3.00 -43.58
C ILE A 536 -24.94 -2.34 -44.77
N THR A 537 -24.53 -1.12 -45.13
CA THR A 537 -25.09 -0.39 -46.29
C THR A 537 -24.86 -1.17 -47.59
N ALA A 538 -23.67 -1.71 -47.81
CA ALA A 538 -23.36 -2.52 -48.97
C ALA A 538 -24.22 -3.80 -49.02
N GLN A 539 -24.36 -4.51 -47.90
CA GLN A 539 -25.22 -5.70 -47.83
C GLN A 539 -26.69 -5.36 -48.06
N ALA A 540 -27.18 -4.24 -47.53
CA ALA A 540 -28.55 -3.76 -47.76
C ALA A 540 -28.80 -3.44 -49.23
N LEU A 541 -27.84 -2.79 -49.92
CA LEU A 541 -27.93 -2.52 -51.36
C LEU A 541 -27.97 -3.82 -52.17
N ILE A 542 -27.07 -4.77 -51.89
CA ILE A 542 -27.07 -6.08 -52.56
C ILE A 542 -28.39 -6.82 -52.33
N ALA A 543 -28.89 -6.83 -51.10
CA ALA A 543 -30.15 -7.49 -50.77
C ALA A 543 -31.34 -6.84 -51.49
N ARG A 544 -31.38 -5.50 -51.55
CA ARG A 544 -32.40 -4.74 -52.28
C ARG A 544 -32.38 -5.08 -53.78
N ASP A 545 -31.20 -5.05 -54.40
CA ASP A 545 -31.06 -5.28 -55.83
C ASP A 545 -31.36 -6.75 -56.19
N ARG A 546 -31.01 -7.71 -55.32
CA ARG A 546 -31.48 -9.12 -55.43
C ARG A 546 -32.99 -9.23 -55.34
N GLY A 547 -33.62 -8.47 -54.43
CA GLY A 547 -35.08 -8.40 -54.31
C GLY A 547 -35.74 -7.90 -55.59
N GLN A 548 -35.22 -6.81 -56.17
CA GLN A 548 -35.71 -6.27 -57.45
C GLN A 548 -35.54 -7.26 -58.60
N ALA A 549 -34.40 -7.93 -58.71
CA ALA A 549 -34.16 -8.95 -59.73
C ALA A 549 -35.12 -10.14 -59.59
N ALA A 550 -35.39 -10.60 -58.36
CA ALA A 550 -36.35 -11.65 -58.08
C ALA A 550 -37.78 -11.24 -58.43
N GLU A 551 -38.18 -10.00 -58.09
CA GLU A 551 -39.48 -9.44 -58.44
C GLU A 551 -39.68 -9.37 -59.96
N GLN A 552 -38.73 -8.81 -60.70
CA GLN A 552 -38.80 -8.75 -62.17
C GLN A 552 -38.88 -10.13 -62.81
N THR A 553 -38.08 -11.08 -62.31
CA THR A 553 -38.12 -12.48 -62.77
C THR A 553 -39.48 -13.12 -62.47
N GLY A 554 -40.04 -12.86 -61.29
CA GLY A 554 -41.37 -13.31 -60.89
C GLY A 554 -42.46 -12.77 -61.82
N GLN A 555 -42.46 -11.46 -62.07
CA GLN A 555 -43.40 -10.80 -62.98
C GLN A 555 -43.29 -11.34 -64.41
N ALA A 556 -42.07 -11.51 -64.93
CA ALA A 556 -41.84 -12.07 -66.27
C ALA A 556 -42.38 -13.50 -66.39
N ARG A 557 -42.15 -14.36 -65.38
CA ARG A 557 -42.69 -15.73 -65.33
C ARG A 557 -44.21 -15.74 -65.22
N GLN A 558 -44.79 -14.86 -64.40
CA GLN A 558 -46.24 -14.73 -64.26
C GLN A 558 -46.86 -14.33 -65.60
N ASN A 559 -46.30 -13.33 -66.29
CA ASN A 559 -46.80 -12.89 -67.60
C ASN A 559 -46.68 -14.00 -68.66
N ALA A 560 -45.58 -14.74 -68.67
CA ALA A 560 -45.41 -15.87 -69.58
C ALA A 560 -46.44 -16.98 -69.32
N ALA A 561 -46.67 -17.33 -68.05
CA ALA A 561 -47.69 -18.32 -67.67
C ALA A 561 -49.09 -17.85 -68.08
N LEU A 562 -49.45 -16.61 -67.77
CA LEU A 562 -50.74 -16.03 -68.17
C LEU A 562 -50.96 -16.07 -69.68
N LEU A 563 -49.93 -15.74 -70.49
CA LEU A 563 -50.03 -15.82 -71.95
C LEU A 563 -50.23 -17.25 -72.46
N VAL A 564 -49.51 -18.22 -71.89
CA VAL A 564 -49.65 -19.64 -72.24
C VAL A 564 -51.04 -20.16 -71.84
N ASP A 565 -51.50 -19.84 -70.63
CA ASP A 565 -52.81 -20.26 -70.12
C ASP A 565 -53.96 -19.64 -70.93
N GLN A 566 -53.84 -18.35 -71.30
CA GLN A 566 -54.81 -17.68 -72.19
C GLN A 566 -54.84 -18.30 -73.59
N ALA A 567 -53.68 -18.63 -74.16
CA ALA A 567 -53.57 -19.28 -75.46
C ALA A 567 -54.16 -20.69 -75.42
N ALA A 568 -53.87 -21.47 -74.38
CA ALA A 568 -54.43 -22.81 -74.17
C ALA A 568 -55.95 -22.75 -73.96
N GLY A 569 -56.45 -21.81 -73.14
CA GLY A 569 -57.87 -21.57 -72.93
C GLY A 569 -58.58 -21.22 -74.24
N SER A 570 -58.02 -20.29 -75.03
CA SER A 570 -58.56 -19.90 -76.34
C SER A 570 -58.58 -21.08 -77.33
N ALA A 571 -57.52 -21.90 -77.34
CA ALA A 571 -57.44 -23.08 -78.19
C ALA A 571 -58.47 -24.15 -77.79
N HIS A 572 -58.64 -24.42 -76.49
CA HIS A 572 -59.66 -25.33 -75.99
C HIS A 572 -61.07 -24.81 -76.28
N GLU A 573 -61.32 -23.52 -76.11
CA GLU A 573 -62.61 -22.91 -76.44
C GLU A 573 -62.92 -23.02 -77.93
N ALA A 574 -61.94 -22.73 -78.81
CA ALA A 574 -62.10 -22.87 -80.26
C ALA A 574 -62.38 -24.31 -80.68
N LEU A 575 -61.64 -25.28 -80.11
CA LEU A 575 -61.83 -26.71 -80.38
C LEU A 575 -63.20 -27.19 -79.90
N ALA A 576 -63.59 -26.83 -78.67
CA ALA A 576 -64.90 -27.18 -78.13
C ALA A 576 -66.05 -26.58 -78.96
N LYS A 577 -65.93 -25.33 -79.41
CA LYS A 577 -66.89 -24.70 -80.34
C LYS A 577 -66.97 -25.45 -81.67
N ALA A 578 -65.83 -25.86 -82.24
CA ALA A 578 -65.80 -26.64 -83.48
C ALA A 578 -66.45 -28.02 -83.32
N GLN A 579 -66.17 -28.74 -82.22
CA GLN A 579 -66.80 -30.02 -81.91
C GLN A 579 -68.31 -29.89 -81.68
N ALA A 580 -68.75 -28.87 -80.95
CA ALA A 580 -70.16 -28.59 -80.75
C ALA A 580 -70.87 -28.29 -82.08
N ALA A 581 -70.24 -27.51 -82.96
CA ALA A 581 -70.76 -27.23 -84.31
C ALA A 581 -70.83 -28.50 -85.17
N GLU A 582 -69.82 -29.37 -85.11
CA GLU A 582 -69.82 -30.66 -85.82
C GLU A 582 -70.95 -31.59 -85.33
N LEU A 583 -71.09 -31.75 -84.01
CA LEU A 583 -72.17 -32.55 -83.41
C LEU A 583 -73.54 -31.99 -83.78
N GLY A 584 -73.71 -30.67 -83.71
CA GLY A 584 -74.92 -29.98 -84.14
C GLY A 584 -75.24 -30.25 -85.61
N PHE A 585 -74.27 -30.03 -86.50
CA PHE A 585 -74.44 -30.29 -87.94
C PHE A 585 -74.78 -31.75 -88.25
N ASN A 586 -74.13 -32.71 -87.59
CA ASN A 586 -74.40 -34.14 -87.79
C ASN A 586 -75.80 -34.52 -87.30
N ALA A 587 -76.24 -33.99 -86.16
CA ALA A 587 -77.60 -34.18 -85.64
C ALA A 587 -78.64 -33.58 -86.61
N GLU A 588 -78.44 -32.34 -87.07
CA GLU A 588 -79.30 -31.67 -88.04
C GLU A 588 -79.36 -32.44 -89.37
N ARG A 589 -78.22 -32.91 -89.89
CA ARG A 589 -78.13 -33.73 -91.10
C ARG A 589 -78.90 -35.05 -90.95
N SER A 590 -78.82 -35.68 -89.79
CA SER A 590 -79.58 -36.91 -89.49
C SER A 590 -81.08 -36.64 -89.43
N ALA A 591 -81.50 -35.59 -88.72
CA ALA A 591 -82.90 -35.16 -88.63
C ALA A 591 -83.48 -34.80 -90.02
N TRP A 592 -82.73 -34.08 -90.85
CA TRP A 592 -83.10 -33.79 -92.23
C TRP A 592 -83.28 -35.07 -93.07
N ARG A 593 -82.39 -36.07 -92.94
CA ARG A 593 -82.53 -37.35 -93.63
C ARG A 593 -83.79 -38.12 -93.23
N GLN A 594 -84.24 -37.98 -91.98
CA GLN A 594 -85.41 -38.68 -91.45
C GLN A 594 -86.73 -37.96 -91.78
N ALA A 595 -86.78 -36.63 -91.68
CA ALA A 595 -88.03 -35.85 -91.74
C ALA A 595 -88.11 -34.84 -92.91
N GLY A 596 -87.02 -34.59 -93.63
CA GLY A 596 -86.98 -33.70 -94.80
C GLY A 596 -87.60 -32.32 -94.54
N ALA A 597 -88.54 -31.90 -95.39
CA ALA A 597 -89.18 -30.58 -95.33
C ALA A 597 -89.85 -30.27 -93.97
N ALA A 598 -90.31 -31.29 -93.23
CA ALA A 598 -90.93 -31.08 -91.92
C ALA A 598 -89.93 -30.54 -90.89
N PHE A 599 -88.67 -31.00 -90.92
CA PHE A 599 -87.61 -30.50 -90.03
C PHE A 599 -87.29 -29.02 -90.27
N VAL A 600 -87.19 -28.58 -91.54
CA VAL A 600 -86.92 -27.17 -91.86
C VAL A 600 -88.05 -26.27 -91.39
N LEU A 601 -89.31 -26.72 -91.55
CA LEU A 601 -90.46 -25.99 -91.02
C LEU A 601 -90.43 -25.90 -89.49
N GLU A 602 -90.16 -27.00 -88.80
CA GLU A 602 -90.04 -27.03 -87.35
C GLU A 602 -88.91 -26.13 -86.85
N GLN A 603 -87.73 -26.16 -87.48
CA GLN A 603 -86.60 -25.30 -87.12
C GLN A 603 -86.91 -23.83 -87.40
N TYR A 604 -87.58 -23.51 -88.51
CA TYR A 604 -88.08 -22.16 -88.80
C TYR A 604 -89.05 -21.69 -87.71
N LEU A 605 -90.04 -22.51 -87.35
CA LEU A 605 -91.01 -22.18 -86.30
C LEU A 605 -90.35 -22.10 -84.92
N ALA A 606 -89.35 -22.92 -84.63
CA ALA A 606 -88.59 -22.89 -83.38
C ALA A 606 -87.75 -21.61 -83.26
N ARG A 607 -87.06 -21.21 -84.34
CA ARG A 607 -86.31 -19.94 -84.41
C ARG A 607 -87.23 -18.73 -84.42
N LEU A 608 -88.37 -18.82 -85.09
CA LEU A 608 -89.42 -17.80 -85.04
C LEU A 608 -89.96 -17.69 -83.60
N ARG A 609 -90.23 -18.80 -82.92
CA ARG A 609 -90.67 -18.82 -81.51
C ARG A 609 -89.61 -18.23 -80.59
N GLU A 610 -88.34 -18.59 -80.76
CA GLU A 610 -87.23 -18.05 -79.97
C GLU A 610 -87.05 -16.54 -80.20
N GLY A 611 -87.08 -16.09 -81.46
CA GLY A 611 -87.01 -14.68 -81.81
C GLY A 611 -88.23 -13.87 -81.34
N LEU A 612 -89.42 -14.47 -81.37
CA LEU A 612 -90.67 -13.86 -80.91
C LEU A 612 -90.85 -13.94 -79.38
N SER A 613 -90.06 -14.75 -78.67
CA SER A 613 -90.20 -14.99 -77.21
C SER A 613 -90.08 -13.71 -76.38
N ASN A 614 -89.32 -12.73 -76.86
CA ASN A 614 -89.15 -11.41 -76.24
C ASN A 614 -89.85 -10.28 -77.04
N SER A 615 -90.69 -10.61 -78.02
CA SER A 615 -91.43 -9.62 -78.83
C SER A 615 -92.78 -9.30 -78.20
N LYS A 616 -93.15 -8.00 -78.17
CA LYS A 616 -94.47 -7.55 -77.74
C LYS A 616 -95.40 -7.54 -78.96
N ALA A 617 -96.33 -8.49 -79.03
CA ALA A 617 -97.29 -8.57 -80.13
C ALA A 617 -98.59 -7.81 -79.79
N LEU A 618 -99.03 -6.92 -80.70
CA LEU A 618 -100.37 -6.33 -80.65
C LEU A 618 -101.27 -7.09 -81.63
N ILE A 619 -102.36 -7.68 -81.12
CA ILE A 619 -103.37 -8.36 -81.92
C ILE A 619 -104.58 -7.43 -82.01
N ILE A 620 -104.88 -6.92 -83.21
CA ILE A 620 -106.08 -6.13 -83.45
C ILE A 620 -107.16 -7.07 -84.00
N ASP A 621 -108.18 -7.33 -83.17
CA ASP A 621 -109.32 -8.17 -83.52
C ASP A 621 -110.27 -7.45 -84.49
N HIS A 622 -110.79 -8.19 -85.49
CA HIS A 622 -111.79 -7.72 -86.45
C HIS A 622 -113.06 -7.10 -85.82
N ARG A 623 -113.34 -7.38 -84.55
CA ARG A 623 -114.47 -6.78 -83.81
C ARG A 623 -114.27 -5.33 -83.39
N ILE A 624 -113.03 -4.84 -83.38
CA ILE A 624 -112.69 -3.50 -82.90
C ILE A 624 -112.81 -2.45 -84.01
N SER A 625 -112.65 -2.83 -85.27
CA SER A 625 -112.76 -1.92 -86.43
C SER A 625 -113.54 -2.59 -87.57
N ALA A 626 -114.76 -2.12 -87.85
CA ALA A 626 -115.64 -2.75 -88.82
C ALA A 626 -115.09 -2.59 -90.25
N GLY A 627 -114.73 -3.70 -90.88
CA GLY A 627 -114.33 -3.77 -92.30
C GLY A 627 -112.86 -4.07 -92.58
N GLN A 628 -112.04 -4.38 -91.57
CA GLN A 628 -110.64 -4.81 -91.77
C GLN A 628 -110.37 -6.23 -91.25
N ALA A 629 -109.44 -6.95 -91.90
CA ALA A 629 -108.98 -8.26 -91.47
C ALA A 629 -108.14 -8.16 -90.17
N PRO A 630 -108.17 -9.20 -89.31
CA PRO A 630 -107.37 -9.21 -88.09
C PRO A 630 -105.88 -9.07 -88.43
N THR A 631 -105.19 -8.14 -87.75
CA THR A 631 -103.80 -7.79 -88.03
C THR A 631 -102.92 -8.10 -86.81
N LEU A 632 -101.85 -8.86 -87.02
CA LEU A 632 -100.78 -9.08 -86.06
C LEU A 632 -99.67 -8.06 -86.33
N ASP A 633 -99.47 -7.12 -85.41
CA ASP A 633 -98.43 -6.11 -85.52
C ASP A 633 -97.30 -6.40 -84.52
N LEU A 634 -96.09 -6.57 -85.06
CA LEU A 634 -94.87 -6.88 -84.31
C LEU A 634 -93.97 -5.65 -84.12
N ARG A 635 -94.44 -4.45 -84.48
CA ARG A 635 -93.73 -3.19 -84.26
C ARG A 635 -93.70 -2.84 -82.78
N THR A 636 -92.61 -2.18 -82.36
CA THR A 636 -92.45 -1.70 -80.98
C THR A 636 -93.43 -0.55 -80.72
N PHE A 637 -94.52 -0.81 -80.00
CA PHE A 637 -95.45 0.24 -79.60
C PHE A 637 -94.93 0.97 -78.35
N ALA A 638 -94.86 2.30 -78.41
CA ALA A 638 -94.86 3.11 -77.21
C ALA A 638 -96.26 3.00 -76.57
N ALA A 639 -96.33 2.60 -75.30
CA ALA A 639 -97.59 2.66 -74.56
C ALA A 639 -98.12 4.11 -74.57
N PRO A 640 -99.45 4.33 -74.54
CA PRO A 640 -100.00 5.68 -74.40
C PRO A 640 -99.36 6.34 -73.17
N VAL A 641 -98.75 7.51 -73.36
CA VAL A 641 -98.12 8.26 -72.27
C VAL A 641 -99.25 8.75 -71.37
N ASP A 642 -99.33 8.24 -70.14
CA ASP A 642 -100.14 8.83 -69.08
C ASP A 642 -99.51 10.19 -68.70
N PRO A 643 -100.18 11.33 -68.90
CA PRO A 643 -99.60 12.65 -68.64
C PRO A 643 -99.28 12.89 -67.15
N ALA A 644 -99.64 11.99 -66.24
CA ALA A 644 -99.46 12.16 -64.80
C ALA A 644 -98.11 11.66 -64.23
N THR A 645 -97.28 10.93 -64.98
CA THR A 645 -96.06 10.33 -64.40
C THR A 645 -94.80 10.62 -65.19
N SER A 646 -94.30 11.87 -65.13
CA SER A 646 -92.91 12.16 -65.46
C SER A 646 -92.30 13.07 -64.40
N LYS A 647 -91.54 12.46 -63.46
CA LYS A 647 -90.41 13.02 -62.68
C LYS A 647 -90.21 12.25 -61.35
N HIS A 648 -89.77 10.99 -61.40
CA HIS A 648 -89.03 10.41 -60.28
C HIS A 648 -88.27 9.14 -60.68
N ASN A 649 -87.05 9.30 -61.20
CA ASN A 649 -85.89 8.43 -60.94
C ASN A 649 -84.76 8.75 -61.92
N GLN A 650 -83.98 9.77 -61.59
CA GLN A 650 -82.57 9.83 -61.95
C GLN A 650 -81.79 10.26 -60.71
N GLU A 651 -81.79 9.39 -59.71
CA GLU A 651 -80.73 9.29 -58.70
C GLU A 651 -80.47 7.80 -58.46
N ARG A 652 -79.22 7.37 -58.74
CA ARG A 652 -78.41 6.31 -58.12
C ARG A 652 -77.53 5.56 -59.15
N THR A 653 -76.33 6.12 -59.33
CA THR A 653 -74.96 5.53 -59.19
C THR A 653 -74.78 4.00 -59.22
N PRO A 654 -73.59 3.47 -59.58
CA PRO A 654 -72.27 3.84 -59.02
C PRO A 654 -71.52 4.95 -59.75
#